data_AF-A0A803W1C7-F1
#
_entry.id   AF-A0A803W1C7-F1
#
_cell.length_a   1.000
_cell.length_b   1.000
_cell.length_c   1.000
_cell.angle_alpha   90.00
_cell.angle_beta   90.00
_cell.angle_gamma   90.00
#
_symmetry.space_group_name_H-M   'P 1'
#
loop_
_entity.id
_entity.type
_entity.pdbx_description
1 polymer ?
#
loop_
_entity_poly.entity_id
_entity_poly.type
_entity_poly.pdbx_seq_one_letter_code
_entity_poly.pdbx_strand_id
1 'polypeptide(L)'
;MSALTPQSDMPTPTTDKITQAAMETIYLCKFRVSMDGEWLCLRELDDISLTPDPEPTHEGHLPRPAEERAASLAESVGDQQQPASRASSAPSGVWDSWEDLTDVVERLRDDSEDPNYLMANERMNLMNMAKLSIKGLIESALNLGRTLDSDYAPLQQFFVVMEHCLKHGLKGKKTFLGQNKSFWGPLELVEKLVPEAAEITASVKDLPGLKTPVGRGRAWLRLALMQKKLSEYMKALINRKDLLSEFYEPNALMMEEEGAIIAGLLVGLNVIDANFCMKGEDLDSQVGVIDFSMYLKDGNSTKGSEGDGQITAILDQKNYVEELNRHLSATVNNLQAKVDALEKSNTKLTEELAVANNRIITLQEEMERVKEESSYILESSRKATKDRTADGQALTEARKQLKEETQLRLDVEKELEAQIGMRQEMELAMKMLEKDVCEKQDALVALRQQLDDLRALKHELSFKLQSSDMGVKQKSELNSRLEEKTNQMAATIKQLEQRLRQAEKERQLAQQDNRLFKQEFGDKINSLQLQVEELSRQRSHLELELRRERDRWSHSHQRSQESKKGPKNWLRQDGKLKTQEENAKVKEPLRENSVLPHRSPSGTQEEQEQLPGPGHTEVCQLCQEEASRSQRKNTCKNCGGTFCEACSVHELPLPSSINPERVCNPCHQRLIQQYSSSPL
;
A
#
# COMPACT_ATOMS: atom_id res chain seq x y z
N MET A 1 -15.89 -35.73 -26.55
CA MET A 1 -14.87 -36.79 -26.74
C MET A 1 -13.70 -36.12 -27.45
N SER A 2 -12.94 -35.30 -26.74
CA SER A 2 -11.76 -35.65 -25.93
C SER A 2 -10.53 -35.86 -26.82
N ALA A 3 -9.65 -34.85 -26.93
CA ALA A 3 -8.19 -34.99 -27.01
C ALA A 3 -7.48 -33.65 -27.30
N LEU A 4 -6.59 -33.28 -26.35
CA LEU A 4 -5.20 -32.84 -26.54
C LEU A 4 -4.91 -31.45 -27.16
N THR A 5 -4.62 -30.50 -26.28
CA THR A 5 -3.80 -29.30 -26.56
C THR A 5 -2.31 -29.61 -26.36
N PRO A 6 -1.39 -29.13 -27.21
CA PRO A 6 0.05 -29.29 -27.03
C PRO A 6 0.66 -28.20 -26.13
N GLN A 7 1.65 -28.58 -25.31
CA GLN A 7 2.51 -27.70 -24.51
C GLN A 7 3.33 -26.77 -25.42
N SER A 8 3.39 -25.48 -25.05
CA SER A 8 4.28 -24.49 -25.64
C SER A 8 5.53 -24.31 -24.77
N ASP A 9 6.71 -24.53 -25.36
CA ASP A 9 8.01 -24.21 -24.78
C ASP A 9 8.12 -22.71 -24.47
N MET A 10 8.31 -22.36 -23.20
CA MET A 10 8.64 -21.01 -22.74
C MET A 10 10.16 -20.87 -22.55
N PRO A 11 10.77 -19.72 -22.90
CA PRO A 11 12.20 -19.51 -22.76
C PRO A 11 12.61 -19.44 -21.29
N THR A 12 13.70 -20.13 -20.94
CA THR A 12 14.31 -20.09 -19.60
C THR A 12 14.88 -18.70 -19.30
N PRO A 13 14.51 -18.07 -18.16
CA PRO A 13 15.05 -16.77 -17.78
C PRO A 13 16.51 -16.91 -17.32
N THR A 14 17.35 -15.92 -17.68
CA THR A 14 18.75 -15.83 -17.24
C THR A 14 18.86 -15.60 -15.73
N THR A 15 19.94 -16.11 -15.15
CA THR A 15 20.21 -16.21 -13.70
C THR A 15 20.01 -14.88 -12.95
N ASP A 16 20.37 -13.75 -13.57
CA ASP A 16 20.24 -12.40 -12.99
C ASP A 16 18.78 -11.95 -12.80
N LYS A 17 17.87 -12.33 -13.71
CA LYS A 17 16.44 -12.01 -13.58
C LYS A 17 15.76 -12.85 -12.51
N ILE A 18 16.24 -14.08 -12.30
CA ILE A 18 15.77 -14.95 -11.23
C ILE A 18 16.21 -14.40 -9.87
N THR A 19 17.43 -13.85 -9.77
CA THR A 19 17.92 -13.24 -8.52
C THR A 19 17.14 -11.96 -8.18
N GLN A 20 16.84 -11.13 -9.18
CA GLN A 20 16.08 -9.91 -8.97
C GLN A 20 14.60 -10.19 -8.63
N ALA A 21 13.97 -11.16 -9.29
CA ALA A 21 12.62 -11.60 -8.94
C ALA A 21 12.54 -12.27 -7.56
N ALA A 22 13.62 -12.95 -7.12
CA ALA A 22 13.73 -13.49 -5.76
C ALA A 22 13.89 -12.39 -4.70
N MET A 23 14.57 -11.29 -5.03
CA MET A 23 14.70 -10.13 -4.13
C MET A 23 13.40 -9.30 -4.00
N GLU A 24 12.49 -9.41 -4.97
CA GLU A 24 11.16 -8.75 -4.96
C GLU A 24 10.05 -9.64 -4.38
N THR A 25 10.37 -10.84 -3.90
CA THR A 25 9.42 -11.79 -3.32
C THR A 25 9.18 -11.49 -1.83
N ILE A 26 7.94 -11.12 -1.46
CA ILE A 26 7.49 -11.07 -0.07
C ILE A 26 7.04 -12.48 0.34
N TYR A 27 7.63 -13.05 1.39
CA TYR A 27 7.22 -14.37 1.91
C TYR A 27 6.17 -14.17 3.00
N LEU A 28 4.92 -14.57 2.76
CA LEU A 28 3.83 -14.38 3.71
C LEU A 28 3.54 -15.66 4.48
N CYS A 29 4.30 -15.94 5.56
CA CYS A 29 4.16 -16.99 6.61
C CYS A 29 3.77 -18.45 6.26
N LYS A 30 3.20 -18.72 5.09
CA LYS A 30 2.82 -20.00 4.46
C LYS A 30 2.71 -19.92 2.94
N PHE A 31 2.82 -18.72 2.35
CA PHE A 31 2.62 -18.50 0.92
C PHE A 31 3.81 -17.77 0.29
N ARG A 32 4.25 -18.25 -0.86
CA ARG A 32 5.08 -17.49 -1.78
C ARG A 32 4.16 -16.61 -2.63
N VAL A 33 4.42 -15.30 -2.63
CA VAL A 33 3.78 -14.36 -3.57
C VAL A 33 4.75 -14.08 -4.70
N SER A 34 4.40 -14.47 -5.91
CA SER A 34 5.15 -14.13 -7.12
C SER A 34 4.29 -13.34 -8.08
N MET A 35 4.87 -12.34 -8.75
CA MET A 35 4.24 -11.70 -9.91
C MET A 35 4.46 -12.57 -11.14
N ASP A 36 3.37 -12.94 -11.82
CA ASP A 36 3.40 -13.55 -13.15
C ASP A 36 2.60 -12.66 -14.11
N GLY A 37 3.32 -11.82 -14.86
CA GLY A 37 2.71 -10.75 -15.67
C GLY A 37 1.97 -9.72 -14.80
N GLU A 38 0.68 -9.50 -15.07
CA GLU A 38 -0.20 -8.58 -14.33
C GLU A 38 -0.94 -9.23 -13.14
N TRP A 39 -0.68 -10.50 -12.85
CA TRP A 39 -1.38 -11.26 -11.82
C TRP A 39 -0.47 -11.60 -10.63
N LEU A 40 -1.04 -11.51 -9.43
CA LEU A 40 -0.40 -11.97 -8.19
C LEU A 40 -0.73 -13.44 -7.97
N CYS A 41 0.29 -14.30 -7.99
CA CYS A 41 0.15 -15.71 -7.69
C CYS A 41 0.54 -15.98 -6.23
N LEU A 42 -0.41 -16.55 -5.47
CA LEU A 42 -0.20 -17.06 -4.11
C LEU A 42 -0.03 -18.58 -4.18
N ARG A 43 1.09 -19.12 -3.67
CA ARG A 43 1.34 -20.57 -3.61
C ARG A 43 1.62 -21.01 -2.17
N GLU A 44 0.78 -21.91 -1.63
CA GLU A 44 0.91 -22.47 -0.29
C GLU A 44 2.12 -23.43 -0.21
N LEU A 45 2.87 -23.40 0.90
CA LEU A 45 4.09 -24.18 1.09
C LEU A 45 3.85 -25.67 1.43
N ASP A 46 2.61 -26.11 1.65
CA ASP A 46 2.30 -27.41 2.27
C ASP A 46 1.88 -28.56 1.32
N ASP A 47 1.90 -28.41 -0.02
CA ASP A 47 1.53 -29.50 -0.94
C ASP A 47 2.70 -29.96 -1.84
N ILE A 48 3.58 -30.79 -1.28
CA ILE A 48 4.26 -31.84 -2.04
C ILE A 48 3.97 -33.16 -1.34
N SER A 49 2.84 -33.77 -1.69
CA SER A 49 2.59 -35.17 -1.40
C SER A 49 3.63 -36.02 -2.13
N LEU A 50 4.45 -36.71 -1.34
CA LEU A 50 5.30 -37.81 -1.77
C LEU A 50 4.43 -38.96 -2.32
N THR A 51 4.24 -38.99 -3.63
CA THR A 51 3.93 -40.24 -4.35
C THR A 51 4.65 -40.23 -5.70
N PRO A 52 5.60 -41.15 -5.93
CA PRO A 52 6.16 -41.33 -7.27
C PRO A 52 5.09 -41.98 -8.15
N ASP A 53 4.69 -41.30 -9.22
CA ASP A 53 3.92 -41.91 -10.31
C ASP A 53 4.80 -42.94 -11.03
N PRO A 54 4.28 -44.14 -11.37
CA PRO A 54 5.05 -45.20 -12.00
C PRO A 54 5.28 -44.93 -13.50
N GLU A 55 6.51 -45.19 -13.97
CA GLU A 55 6.89 -45.18 -15.38
C GLU A 55 6.04 -46.17 -16.23
N PRO A 56 5.77 -45.85 -17.52
CA PRO A 56 5.02 -46.71 -18.40
C PRO A 56 5.91 -47.80 -19.03
N THR A 57 5.66 -49.08 -18.71
CA THR A 57 6.23 -50.22 -19.45
C THR A 57 5.33 -50.66 -20.60
N HIS A 58 5.89 -50.78 -21.80
CA HIS A 58 5.29 -51.48 -22.95
C HIS A 58 5.45 -53.02 -22.83
N GLU A 59 4.31 -53.69 -22.98
CA GLU A 59 4.01 -55.08 -23.42
C GLU A 59 4.84 -56.31 -22.96
N GLY A 60 4.10 -57.32 -22.45
CA GLY A 60 4.53 -58.72 -22.42
C GLY A 60 3.70 -59.59 -21.46
N HIS A 61 2.78 -60.40 -22.00
CA HIS A 61 1.91 -61.33 -21.26
C HIS A 61 2.62 -62.58 -20.68
N LEU A 62 2.07 -63.07 -19.55
CA LEU A 62 2.07 -64.45 -18.96
C LEU A 62 3.11 -64.81 -17.86
N PRO A 63 2.75 -65.68 -16.86
CA PRO A 63 2.85 -65.33 -15.44
C PRO A 63 3.59 -66.31 -14.48
N ARG A 64 4.14 -65.74 -13.38
CA ARG A 64 4.39 -66.30 -12.00
C ARG A 64 5.23 -67.60 -11.86
N PRO A 65 5.72 -68.02 -10.66
CA PRO A 65 5.47 -67.58 -9.26
C PRO A 65 6.76 -67.28 -8.41
N ALA A 66 6.71 -66.38 -7.41
CA ALA A 66 6.58 -66.55 -5.94
C ALA A 66 7.82 -67.08 -5.18
N GLU A 67 8.30 -66.30 -4.18
CA GLU A 67 8.94 -66.68 -2.89
C GLU A 67 9.40 -65.38 -2.18
N GLU A 68 8.86 -65.00 -1.02
CA GLU A 68 9.20 -65.40 0.37
C GLU A 68 10.28 -64.54 1.07
N ARG A 69 9.80 -63.82 2.11
CA ARG A 69 10.31 -63.76 3.50
C ARG A 69 11.66 -63.12 3.89
N ALA A 70 11.54 -62.48 5.06
CA ALA A 70 12.51 -62.24 6.16
C ALA A 70 13.49 -61.07 5.96
N ALA A 71 13.49 -59.99 6.76
CA ALA A 71 13.49 -59.81 8.22
C ALA A 71 14.81 -60.19 8.92
N SER A 72 15.16 -59.34 9.90
CA SER A 72 16.17 -59.46 10.96
C SER A 72 17.56 -58.86 10.63
N LEU A 73 17.94 -57.76 11.34
CA LEU A 73 18.74 -57.73 12.60
C LEU A 73 20.23 -57.95 12.29
N ALA A 74 21.23 -57.30 12.87
CA ALA A 74 21.37 -56.42 14.02
C ALA A 74 22.84 -55.93 14.07
N GLU A 75 23.11 -54.94 14.94
CA GLU A 75 24.37 -54.75 15.71
C GLU A 75 25.67 -54.43 14.94
N SER A 76 26.64 -53.66 15.44
CA SER A 76 26.83 -52.82 16.64
C SER A 76 28.24 -52.19 16.57
N VAL A 77 28.51 -51.23 17.47
CA VAL A 77 29.83 -50.70 17.90
C VAL A 77 30.51 -49.73 16.90
N GLY A 78 31.03 -48.56 17.26
CA GLY A 78 31.30 -47.90 18.54
C GLY A 78 32.51 -46.97 18.36
N ASP A 79 32.52 -45.87 19.13
CA ASP A 79 33.63 -45.00 19.53
C ASP A 79 34.02 -43.69 18.77
N GLN A 80 33.98 -42.62 19.59
CA GLN A 80 34.94 -41.51 19.80
C GLN A 80 35.05 -40.28 18.86
N GLN A 81 34.50 -39.17 19.38
CA GLN A 81 35.13 -37.86 19.68
C GLN A 81 35.96 -37.10 18.61
N GLN A 82 35.32 -36.05 18.04
CA GLN A 82 35.70 -34.61 17.94
C GLN A 82 37.13 -34.16 17.47
N PRO A 83 37.30 -32.90 17.00
CA PRO A 83 36.72 -32.22 15.85
C PRO A 83 37.83 -31.66 14.92
N ALA A 84 37.60 -31.52 13.62
CA ALA A 84 38.57 -30.88 12.72
C ALA A 84 37.94 -29.71 11.95
N SER A 85 38.40 -28.52 12.33
CA SER A 85 38.29 -27.26 11.62
C SER A 85 38.74 -27.36 10.15
N ARG A 86 37.89 -26.90 9.23
CA ARG A 86 38.27 -26.41 7.89
C ARG A 86 37.38 -25.21 7.58
N ALA A 87 37.85 -23.99 7.84
CA ALA A 87 38.65 -23.19 6.91
C ALA A 87 37.96 -23.06 5.55
N SER A 88 37.19 -21.98 5.43
CA SER A 88 36.59 -21.47 4.21
C SER A 88 37.68 -21.08 3.21
N SER A 89 37.75 -21.83 2.09
CA SER A 89 38.46 -21.42 0.89
C SER A 89 37.44 -21.19 -0.21
N ALA A 90 37.26 -19.93 -0.62
CA ALA A 90 36.53 -19.59 -1.84
C ALA A 90 37.29 -20.12 -3.06
N PRO A 91 36.64 -20.78 -4.05
CA PRO A 91 37.29 -21.09 -5.30
C PRO A 91 37.11 -19.92 -6.28
N SER A 92 38.24 -19.31 -6.64
CA SER A 92 38.41 -18.59 -7.90
C SER A 92 38.65 -19.63 -9.01
N GLY A 93 37.72 -19.80 -9.94
CA GLY A 93 37.95 -20.65 -11.12
C GLY A 93 36.69 -20.97 -11.92
N VAL A 94 36.83 -20.79 -13.24
CA VAL A 94 35.94 -21.09 -14.38
C VAL A 94 35.03 -22.33 -14.21
N TRP A 95 33.74 -22.18 -14.54
CA TRP A 95 32.68 -23.20 -14.45
C TRP A 95 32.54 -23.97 -15.77
N ASP A 96 32.70 -25.31 -15.77
CA ASP A 96 32.74 -26.12 -17.00
C ASP A 96 31.79 -27.35 -17.03
N SER A 97 30.78 -27.48 -16.15
CA SER A 97 29.79 -28.58 -16.29
C SER A 97 28.39 -28.25 -15.73
N TRP A 98 27.34 -28.79 -16.38
CA TRP A 98 25.94 -28.69 -15.96
C TRP A 98 25.66 -29.42 -14.63
N GLU A 99 26.53 -30.35 -14.22
CA GLU A 99 26.40 -31.10 -12.98
C GLU A 99 26.69 -30.23 -11.74
N ASP A 100 27.61 -29.26 -11.83
CA ASP A 100 27.94 -28.30 -10.75
C ASP A 100 26.79 -27.33 -10.44
N LEU A 101 25.95 -27.02 -11.43
CA LEU A 101 24.77 -26.16 -11.25
C LEU A 101 23.64 -26.86 -10.51
N THR A 102 23.46 -28.16 -10.75
CA THR A 102 22.54 -29.01 -9.98
C THR A 102 22.98 -29.13 -8.52
N ASP A 103 24.28 -29.27 -8.27
CA ASP A 103 24.86 -29.39 -6.92
C ASP A 103 24.74 -28.06 -6.13
N VAL A 104 24.78 -26.91 -6.81
CA VAL A 104 24.51 -25.59 -6.22
C VAL A 104 23.02 -25.35 -6.01
N VAL A 105 22.15 -25.80 -6.93
CA VAL A 105 20.69 -25.70 -6.78
C VAL A 105 20.16 -26.67 -5.72
N GLU A 106 20.78 -27.83 -5.54
CA GLU A 106 20.51 -28.76 -4.44
C GLU A 106 21.00 -28.18 -3.12
N ARG A 107 22.21 -27.59 -3.05
CA ARG A 107 22.65 -26.87 -1.83
C ARG A 107 21.78 -25.66 -1.48
N LEU A 108 21.30 -24.90 -2.48
CA LEU A 108 20.37 -23.79 -2.26
C LEU A 108 18.94 -24.25 -1.92
N ARG A 109 18.56 -25.49 -2.27
CA ARG A 109 17.33 -26.14 -1.78
C ARG A 109 17.50 -26.69 -0.37
N ASP A 110 18.66 -27.25 -0.05
CA ASP A 110 18.98 -27.82 1.26
C ASP A 110 19.09 -26.70 2.33
N ASP A 111 19.63 -25.53 1.97
CA ASP A 111 19.66 -24.32 2.83
C ASP A 111 18.25 -23.72 3.09
N SER A 112 17.25 -24.03 2.24
CA SER A 112 15.87 -23.57 2.42
C SER A 112 15.08 -24.37 3.46
N GLU A 113 15.63 -25.49 3.93
CA GLU A 113 15.06 -26.33 4.99
C GLU A 113 15.67 -26.05 6.38
N ASP A 114 16.65 -25.14 6.51
CA ASP A 114 17.15 -24.72 7.84
C ASP A 114 16.05 -23.95 8.58
N PRO A 115 15.55 -24.45 9.73
CA PRO A 115 14.54 -23.77 10.54
C PRO A 115 14.94 -22.34 10.93
N ASN A 116 16.25 -22.06 10.98
CA ASN A 116 16.77 -20.74 11.32
C ASN A 116 16.67 -19.74 10.15
N TYR A 117 16.80 -20.20 8.91
CA TYR A 117 16.62 -19.38 7.71
C TYR A 117 15.14 -19.02 7.51
N LEU A 118 14.23 -19.99 7.69
CA LEU A 118 12.79 -19.76 7.61
C LEU A 118 12.32 -18.73 8.65
N MET A 119 12.76 -18.88 9.90
CA MET A 119 12.45 -17.93 10.98
C MET A 119 13.00 -16.52 10.70
N ALA A 120 14.20 -16.40 10.13
CA ALA A 120 14.75 -15.11 9.75
C ALA A 120 13.93 -14.42 8.65
N ASN A 121 13.45 -15.21 7.68
CA ASN A 121 12.60 -14.70 6.62
C ASN A 121 11.24 -14.25 7.19
N GLU A 122 10.60 -15.04 8.06
CA GLU A 122 9.34 -14.66 8.73
C GLU A 122 9.46 -13.33 9.49
N ARG A 123 10.56 -13.12 10.23
CA ARG A 123 10.83 -11.84 10.91
C ARG A 123 10.91 -10.67 9.93
N MET A 124 11.66 -10.82 8.85
CA MET A 124 11.82 -9.79 7.82
C MET A 124 10.48 -9.40 7.20
N ASN A 125 9.62 -10.38 6.91
CA ASN A 125 8.30 -10.12 6.34
C ASN A 125 7.36 -9.42 7.32
N LEU A 126 7.33 -9.85 8.58
CA LEU A 126 6.54 -9.16 9.62
C LEU A 126 7.03 -7.73 9.85
N MET A 127 8.34 -7.49 9.82
CA MET A 127 8.90 -6.14 9.90
C MET A 127 8.46 -5.28 8.72
N ASN A 128 8.52 -5.79 7.49
CA ASN A 128 8.07 -5.07 6.31
C ASN A 128 6.57 -4.77 6.35
N MET A 129 5.77 -5.73 6.82
CA MET A 129 4.33 -5.53 7.05
C MET A 129 4.05 -4.47 8.11
N ALA A 130 4.78 -4.49 9.22
CA ALA A 130 4.68 -3.47 10.27
C ALA A 130 5.06 -2.09 9.72
N LYS A 131 6.13 -2.00 8.94
CA LYS A 131 6.57 -0.76 8.30
C LYS A 131 5.51 -0.18 7.36
N LEU A 132 4.93 -1.01 6.48
CA LEU A 132 3.86 -0.60 5.57
C LEU A 132 2.61 -0.18 6.33
N SER A 133 2.22 -0.94 7.36
CA SER A 133 1.06 -0.65 8.18
C SER A 133 1.20 0.65 8.97
N ILE A 134 2.33 0.85 9.65
CA ILE A 134 2.62 2.08 10.41
C ILE A 134 2.65 3.28 9.48
N LYS A 135 3.36 3.19 8.34
CA LYS A 135 3.42 4.27 7.36
C LYS A 135 2.04 4.62 6.82
N GLY A 136 1.30 3.62 6.33
CA GLY A 136 -0.03 3.82 5.77
C GLY A 136 -1.03 4.38 6.78
N LEU A 137 -0.96 3.94 8.04
CA LEU A 137 -1.77 4.47 9.13
C LEU A 137 -1.44 5.94 9.41
N ILE A 138 -0.16 6.31 9.51
CA ILE A 138 0.24 7.71 9.74
C ILE A 138 -0.22 8.60 8.57
N GLU A 139 0.07 8.21 7.33
CA GLU A 139 -0.30 8.99 6.15
C GLU A 139 -1.82 9.16 6.05
N SER A 140 -2.58 8.09 6.27
CA SER A 140 -4.04 8.11 6.16
C SER A 140 -4.69 8.87 7.33
N ALA A 141 -4.14 8.76 8.54
CA ALA A 141 -4.61 9.51 9.71
C ALA A 141 -4.32 11.01 9.59
N LEU A 142 -3.13 11.39 9.09
CA LEU A 142 -2.77 12.78 8.85
C LEU A 142 -3.62 13.42 7.74
N ASN A 143 -3.93 12.67 6.68
CA ASN A 143 -4.84 13.13 5.63
C ASN A 143 -6.28 13.32 6.15
N LEU A 144 -6.70 12.47 7.09
CA LEU A 144 -8.04 12.52 7.68
C LEU A 144 -8.20 13.64 8.73
N GLY A 145 -7.14 13.99 9.45
CA GLY A 145 -7.08 15.18 10.32
C GLY A 145 -7.97 15.17 11.58
N ARG A 146 -8.59 14.05 11.92
CA ARG A 146 -9.53 13.90 13.06
C ARG A 146 -9.17 12.72 13.96
N THR A 147 -9.75 12.68 15.16
CA THR A 147 -9.60 11.56 16.10
C THR A 147 -10.08 10.25 15.47
N LEU A 148 -9.27 9.20 15.54
CA LEU A 148 -9.58 7.87 15.00
C LEU A 148 -10.44 7.06 15.98
N ASP A 149 -11.43 6.35 15.44
CA ASP A 149 -12.27 5.39 16.16
C ASP A 149 -11.83 3.94 15.92
N SER A 150 -12.52 2.98 16.55
CA SER A 150 -12.23 1.54 16.42
C SER A 150 -12.54 0.96 15.04
N ASP A 151 -13.31 1.66 14.22
CA ASP A 151 -13.84 1.16 12.95
C ASP A 151 -12.96 1.55 11.77
N TYR A 152 -11.93 2.37 12.02
CA TYR A 152 -11.00 2.82 11.00
C TYR A 152 -10.10 1.68 10.49
N ALA A 153 -10.30 1.27 9.23
CA ALA A 153 -9.66 0.09 8.64
C ALA A 153 -8.12 0.09 8.69
N PRO A 154 -7.39 1.19 8.36
CA PRO A 154 -5.92 1.22 8.49
C PRO A 154 -5.44 0.95 9.92
N LEU A 155 -6.22 1.37 10.91
CA LEU A 155 -5.91 1.19 12.32
C LEU A 155 -6.24 -0.22 12.82
N GLN A 156 -7.33 -0.82 12.34
CA GLN A 156 -7.61 -2.24 12.59
C GLN A 156 -6.49 -3.12 12.06
N GLN A 157 -6.04 -2.87 10.82
CA GLN A 157 -4.92 -3.58 10.22
C GLN A 157 -3.63 -3.44 11.05
N PHE A 158 -3.34 -2.23 11.53
CA PHE A 158 -2.19 -2.00 12.40
C PHE A 158 -2.22 -2.89 13.65
N PHE A 159 -3.36 -2.98 14.33
CA PHE A 159 -3.46 -3.85 15.50
C PHE A 159 -3.31 -5.34 15.16
N VAL A 160 -3.81 -5.77 14.01
CA VAL A 160 -3.62 -7.16 13.54
C VAL A 160 -2.14 -7.43 13.26
N VAL A 161 -1.45 -6.53 12.55
CA VAL A 161 -0.02 -6.70 12.23
C VAL A 161 0.84 -6.68 13.50
N MET A 162 0.53 -5.78 14.45
CA MET A 162 1.21 -5.75 15.75
C MET A 162 0.99 -7.02 16.57
N GLU A 163 -0.22 -7.58 16.55
CA GLU A 163 -0.51 -8.87 17.19
C GLU A 163 0.34 -10.00 16.60
N HIS A 164 0.53 -10.05 15.28
CA HIS A 164 1.40 -11.05 14.64
C HIS A 164 2.87 -10.87 15.02
N CYS A 165 3.36 -9.62 15.04
CA CYS A 165 4.72 -9.30 15.47
C CYS A 165 4.98 -9.78 16.91
N LEU A 166 4.02 -9.55 17.81
CA LEU A 166 4.12 -9.96 19.21
C LEU A 166 3.88 -11.46 19.42
N LYS A 167 3.27 -12.17 18.48
CA LYS A 167 3.09 -13.63 18.56
C LYS A 167 4.27 -14.42 18.00
N HIS A 168 5.05 -13.83 17.10
CA HIS A 168 6.15 -14.52 16.43
C HIS A 168 7.21 -15.00 17.43
N GLY A 169 7.48 -16.30 17.43
CA GLY A 169 8.48 -16.94 18.29
C GLY A 169 8.12 -17.00 19.78
N LEU A 170 6.84 -16.91 20.15
CA LEU A 170 6.40 -17.19 21.53
C LEU A 170 6.64 -18.66 21.91
N LYS A 171 7.17 -18.89 23.10
CA LYS A 171 7.43 -20.22 23.66
C LYS A 171 6.13 -20.95 23.95
N GLY A 172 5.96 -22.13 23.36
CA GLY A 172 4.79 -22.99 23.55
C GLY A 172 4.80 -23.87 24.82
N LYS A 173 5.82 -23.77 25.69
CA LYS A 173 6.07 -24.76 26.76
C LYS A 173 5.14 -24.61 27.98
N LYS A 174 4.65 -25.75 28.47
CA LYS A 174 3.84 -25.89 29.70
C LYS A 174 4.72 -25.75 30.95
N THR A 175 4.70 -24.59 31.58
CA THR A 175 5.09 -24.47 33.00
C THR A 175 4.00 -25.14 33.86
N PHE A 176 4.37 -25.79 34.97
CA PHE A 176 3.45 -26.51 35.87
C PHE A 176 2.37 -25.58 36.50
N LEU A 177 2.57 -24.26 36.46
CA LEU A 177 1.57 -23.22 36.74
C LEU A 177 1.11 -22.54 35.43
N GLY A 178 0.59 -23.34 34.51
CA GLY A 178 0.38 -22.91 33.13
C GLY A 178 -0.41 -21.61 32.98
N GLN A 179 0.22 -20.59 32.42
CA GLN A 179 -0.36 -19.58 31.52
C GLN A 179 0.77 -19.04 30.65
N ASN A 180 0.46 -18.79 29.37
CA ASN A 180 1.12 -17.87 28.43
C ASN A 180 1.41 -18.48 27.06
N LYS A 181 0.34 -19.00 26.44
CA LYS A 181 0.26 -19.12 24.98
C LYS A 181 -0.15 -17.81 24.30
N SER A 182 -0.11 -16.68 25.01
CA SER A 182 -0.60 -15.39 24.53
C SER A 182 0.47 -14.33 24.67
N PHE A 183 0.49 -13.40 23.71
CA PHE A 183 1.32 -12.21 23.73
C PHE A 183 0.98 -11.24 24.87
N TRP A 184 -0.09 -11.50 25.63
CA TRP A 184 -0.39 -10.76 26.87
C TRP A 184 0.66 -10.92 27.96
N GLY A 185 1.26 -12.10 28.11
CA GLY A 185 2.27 -12.35 29.14
C GLY A 185 3.46 -11.37 29.08
N PRO A 186 4.09 -11.17 27.91
CA PRO A 186 5.08 -10.11 27.71
C PRO A 186 4.57 -8.71 28.04
N LEU A 187 3.33 -8.36 27.67
CA LEU A 187 2.77 -7.02 27.91
C LEU A 187 2.56 -6.74 29.41
N GLU A 188 2.25 -7.75 30.22
CA GLU A 188 2.18 -7.60 31.68
C GLU A 188 3.54 -7.25 32.31
N LEU A 189 4.66 -7.49 31.64
CA LEU A 189 5.94 -7.02 32.15
C LEU A 189 6.10 -5.49 32.06
N VAL A 190 5.36 -4.82 31.16
CA VAL A 190 5.51 -3.38 30.95
C VAL A 190 5.22 -2.61 32.22
N GLU A 191 4.19 -2.97 32.99
CA GLU A 191 3.85 -2.27 34.25
C GLU A 191 5.00 -2.32 35.28
N LYS A 192 5.85 -3.35 35.22
CA LYS A 192 7.03 -3.50 36.09
C LYS A 192 8.22 -2.69 35.60
N LEU A 193 8.28 -2.38 34.31
CA LEU A 193 9.38 -1.63 33.67
C LEU A 193 9.05 -0.13 33.60
N VAL A 194 7.79 0.20 33.36
CA VAL A 194 7.26 1.56 33.19
C VAL A 194 6.01 1.69 34.06
N PRO A 195 6.11 2.31 35.26
CA PRO A 195 5.01 2.37 36.23
C PRO A 195 3.72 3.01 35.69
N GLU A 196 3.82 3.89 34.69
CA GLU A 196 2.67 4.55 34.07
C GLU A 196 1.77 3.57 33.30
N ALA A 197 2.31 2.44 32.85
CA ALA A 197 1.53 1.39 32.21
C ALA A 197 0.65 0.61 33.20
N ALA A 198 0.82 0.80 34.51
CA ALA A 198 -0.01 0.13 35.53
C ALA A 198 -1.49 0.53 35.41
N GLU A 199 -1.79 1.79 35.06
CA GLU A 199 -3.16 2.27 34.90
C GLU A 199 -3.91 1.52 33.78
N ILE A 200 -3.30 1.40 32.60
CA ILE A 200 -3.90 0.67 31.48
C ILE A 200 -3.92 -0.84 31.73
N THR A 201 -2.93 -1.37 32.46
CA THR A 201 -2.87 -2.79 32.79
C THR A 201 -3.95 -3.19 33.79
N ALA A 202 -4.27 -2.33 34.77
CA ALA A 202 -5.43 -2.49 35.63
C ALA A 202 -6.74 -2.36 34.82
N SER A 203 -6.83 -1.35 33.97
CA SER A 203 -8.03 -1.07 33.16
C SER A 203 -8.43 -2.25 32.26
N VAL A 204 -7.48 -2.97 31.64
CA VAL A 204 -7.79 -4.16 30.84
C VAL A 204 -8.16 -5.38 31.67
N LYS A 205 -7.67 -5.49 32.92
CA LYS A 205 -8.02 -6.59 33.84
C LYS A 205 -9.46 -6.42 34.35
N ASP A 206 -9.89 -5.17 34.54
CA ASP A 206 -11.22 -4.82 35.04
C ASP A 206 -12.26 -4.60 33.93
N LEU A 207 -11.87 -4.72 32.65
CA LEU A 207 -12.77 -4.45 31.52
C LEU A 207 -13.90 -5.50 31.44
N PRO A 208 -15.18 -5.10 31.58
CA PRO A 208 -16.30 -6.04 31.56
C PRO A 208 -16.45 -6.70 30.19
N GLY A 209 -16.70 -8.01 30.19
CA GLY A 209 -16.88 -8.82 28.98
C GLY A 209 -15.59 -9.42 28.41
N LEU A 210 -14.41 -9.03 28.90
CA LEU A 210 -13.11 -9.51 28.41
C LEU A 210 -12.64 -10.77 29.17
N LYS A 211 -12.62 -11.92 28.48
CA LYS A 211 -12.39 -13.24 29.09
C LYS A 211 -11.04 -13.85 28.71
N THR A 212 -10.51 -13.55 27.52
CA THR A 212 -9.28 -14.21 27.03
C THR A 212 -8.02 -13.37 27.25
N PRO A 213 -6.85 -14.00 27.47
CA PRO A 213 -5.57 -13.29 27.47
C PRO A 213 -5.29 -12.58 26.15
N VAL A 214 -5.73 -13.12 25.01
CA VAL A 214 -5.57 -12.49 23.70
C VAL A 214 -6.37 -11.20 23.63
N GLY A 215 -7.63 -11.22 24.08
CA GLY A 215 -8.48 -10.03 24.21
C GLY A 215 -7.85 -8.97 25.12
N ARG A 216 -7.25 -9.37 26.25
CA ARG A 216 -6.50 -8.45 27.14
C ARG A 216 -5.34 -7.77 26.42
N GLY A 217 -4.54 -8.52 25.67
CA GLY A 217 -3.47 -7.95 24.85
C GLY A 217 -3.99 -6.96 23.81
N ARG A 218 -5.12 -7.28 23.15
CA ARG A 218 -5.77 -6.40 22.17
C ARG A 218 -6.30 -5.10 22.77
N ALA A 219 -6.93 -5.17 23.95
CA ALA A 219 -7.39 -4.00 24.69
C ALA A 219 -6.20 -3.14 25.13
N TRP A 220 -5.13 -3.78 25.59
CA TRP A 220 -3.95 -3.08 26.07
C TRP A 220 -3.22 -2.32 24.97
N LEU A 221 -3.07 -2.92 23.78
CA LEU A 221 -2.49 -2.24 22.62
C LEU A 221 -3.28 -0.98 22.23
N ARG A 222 -4.62 -1.06 22.30
CA ARG A 222 -5.51 0.08 22.04
C ARG A 222 -5.33 1.19 23.08
N LEU A 223 -5.31 0.85 24.37
CA LEU A 223 -5.09 1.82 25.43
C LEU A 223 -3.69 2.46 25.38
N ALA A 224 -2.65 1.66 25.10
CA ALA A 224 -1.29 2.16 24.93
C ALA A 224 -1.17 3.15 23.76
N LEU A 225 -1.92 2.91 22.67
CA LEU A 225 -1.99 3.85 21.55
C LEU A 225 -2.76 5.13 21.92
N MET A 226 -3.90 5.03 22.63
CA MET A 226 -4.64 6.20 23.13
C MET A 226 -3.78 7.06 24.07
N GLN A 227 -2.94 6.44 24.90
CA GLN A 227 -1.97 7.13 25.75
C GLN A 227 -0.78 7.72 24.98
N LYS A 228 -0.63 7.44 23.68
CA LYS A 228 0.52 7.83 22.84
C LYS A 228 1.86 7.32 23.40
N LYS A 229 1.85 6.19 24.09
CA LYS A 229 3.02 5.57 24.74
C LYS A 229 3.37 4.17 24.25
N LEU A 230 2.68 3.68 23.23
CA LEU A 230 2.93 2.36 22.66
C LEU A 230 4.40 2.15 22.26
N SER A 231 5.03 3.13 21.64
CA SER A 231 6.45 3.08 21.26
C SER A 231 7.40 2.98 22.47
N GLU A 232 7.15 3.78 23.50
CA GLU A 232 7.90 3.79 24.75
C GLU A 232 7.80 2.45 25.46
N TYR A 233 6.59 1.88 25.54
CA TYR A 233 6.37 0.58 26.16
C TYR A 233 7.04 -0.56 25.40
N MET A 234 6.94 -0.59 24.06
CA MET A 234 7.63 -1.59 23.24
C MET A 234 9.14 -1.49 23.40
N LYS A 235 9.68 -0.27 23.42
CA LYS A 235 11.11 0.00 23.64
C LYS A 235 11.58 -0.51 25.02
N ALA A 236 10.78 -0.32 26.06
CA ALA A 236 11.10 -0.82 27.40
C ALA A 236 11.20 -2.35 27.44
N LEU A 237 10.31 -3.06 26.74
CA LEU A 237 10.34 -4.53 26.64
C LEU A 237 11.60 -5.04 25.94
N ILE A 238 11.89 -4.54 24.74
CA ILE A 238 13.03 -5.03 23.95
C ILE A 238 14.39 -4.73 24.59
N ASN A 239 14.47 -3.71 25.45
CA ASN A 239 15.68 -3.39 26.22
C ASN A 239 15.94 -4.38 27.37
N ARG A 240 14.94 -5.18 27.75
CA ARG A 240 15.03 -6.20 28.80
C ARG A 240 14.88 -7.60 28.22
N LYS A 241 15.76 -7.93 27.26
CA LYS A 241 15.83 -9.26 26.64
C LYS A 241 16.00 -10.39 27.67
N ASP A 242 16.62 -10.10 28.82
CA ASP A 242 16.74 -11.03 29.94
C ASP A 242 15.38 -11.52 30.45
N LEU A 243 14.43 -10.59 30.66
CA LEU A 243 13.06 -10.93 31.07
C LEU A 243 12.22 -11.44 29.89
N LEU A 244 12.40 -10.84 28.71
CA LEU A 244 11.65 -11.19 27.51
C LEU A 244 11.95 -12.62 27.02
N SER A 245 13.16 -13.12 27.30
CA SER A 245 13.58 -14.49 27.02
C SER A 245 12.77 -15.57 27.76
N GLU A 246 12.02 -15.22 28.81
CA GLU A 246 11.09 -16.16 29.46
C GLU A 246 9.92 -16.52 28.51
N PHE A 247 9.53 -15.58 27.65
CA PHE A 247 8.34 -15.68 26.80
C PHE A 247 8.67 -16.02 25.35
N TYR A 248 9.82 -15.59 24.84
CA TYR A 248 10.20 -15.72 23.44
C TYR A 248 11.40 -16.64 23.23
N GLU A 249 11.41 -17.34 22.10
CA GLU A 249 12.58 -18.04 21.59
C GLU A 249 13.67 -17.02 21.16
N PRO A 250 14.96 -17.39 21.21
CA PRO A 250 16.05 -16.45 20.92
C PRO A 250 15.95 -15.78 19.56
N ASN A 251 15.46 -16.50 18.55
CA ASN A 251 15.28 -16.05 17.17
C ASN A 251 13.90 -15.42 16.89
N ALA A 252 13.14 -15.08 17.93
CA ALA A 252 11.86 -14.39 17.81
C ALA A 252 12.04 -12.93 17.37
N LEU A 253 11.02 -12.37 16.70
CA LEU A 253 11.04 -10.99 16.22
C LEU A 253 11.37 -9.97 17.31
N MET A 254 10.76 -10.11 18.49
CA MET A 254 10.98 -9.19 19.63
C MET A 254 12.35 -9.38 20.30
N MET A 255 13.07 -10.46 19.98
CA MET A 255 14.39 -10.79 20.51
C MET A 255 15.53 -10.38 19.55
N GLU A 256 15.21 -10.04 18.30
CA GLU A 256 16.14 -9.71 17.22
C GLU A 256 16.08 -8.21 16.84
N GLU A 257 16.87 -7.80 15.84
CA GLU A 257 17.00 -6.39 15.43
C GLU A 257 15.68 -5.82 14.86
N GLU A 258 14.87 -6.65 14.21
CA GLU A 258 13.59 -6.27 13.63
C GLU A 258 12.63 -5.69 14.67
N GLY A 259 12.59 -6.26 15.88
CA GLY A 259 11.79 -5.74 17.00
C GLY A 259 12.20 -4.33 17.42
N ALA A 260 13.50 -4.02 17.40
CA ALA A 260 14.00 -2.68 17.69
C ALA A 260 13.63 -1.67 16.59
N ILE A 261 13.68 -2.08 15.33
CA ILE A 261 13.25 -1.27 14.19
C ILE A 261 11.77 -0.93 14.31
N ILE A 262 10.91 -1.92 14.57
CA ILE A 262 9.46 -1.70 14.75
C ILE A 262 9.20 -0.74 15.92
N ALA A 263 9.84 -0.95 17.08
CA ALA A 263 9.69 -0.04 18.23
C ALA A 263 10.08 1.42 17.89
N GLY A 264 11.12 1.60 17.07
CA GLY A 264 11.51 2.93 16.56
C GLY A 264 10.47 3.54 15.62
N LEU A 265 9.90 2.76 14.71
CA LEU A 265 8.86 3.22 13.78
C LEU A 265 7.56 3.62 14.51
N LEU A 266 7.21 2.93 15.59
CA LEU A 266 6.02 3.23 16.40
C LEU A 266 6.04 4.65 16.99
N VAL A 267 7.19 5.31 17.11
CA VAL A 267 7.28 6.71 17.58
C VAL A 267 6.46 7.64 16.69
N GLY A 268 6.38 7.36 15.38
CA GLY A 268 5.59 8.12 14.44
C GLY A 268 4.09 8.10 14.76
N LEU A 269 3.59 7.08 15.46
CA LEU A 269 2.18 6.97 15.84
C LEU A 269 1.78 7.93 16.96
N ASN A 270 2.73 8.56 17.66
CA ASN A 270 2.42 9.51 18.73
C ASN A 270 1.63 10.74 18.22
N VAL A 271 1.73 11.04 16.92
CA VAL A 271 0.94 12.12 16.27
C VAL A 271 -0.53 11.77 16.14
N ILE A 272 -0.88 10.48 16.14
CA ILE A 272 -2.25 10.00 15.92
C ILE A 272 -3.09 10.24 17.16
N ASP A 273 -4.19 10.95 17.01
CA ASP A 273 -5.21 11.07 18.05
C ASP A 273 -6.27 9.96 17.87
N ALA A 274 -6.51 9.16 18.89
CA ALA A 274 -7.41 8.03 18.84
C ALA A 274 -8.24 7.92 20.12
N ASN A 275 -9.52 7.58 19.98
CA ASN A 275 -10.42 7.39 21.10
C ASN A 275 -11.28 6.14 20.88
N PHE A 276 -11.05 5.10 21.69
CA PHE A 276 -11.72 3.81 21.52
C PHE A 276 -12.81 3.58 22.56
N CYS A 277 -14.05 3.45 22.10
CA CYS A 277 -15.15 2.89 22.89
C CYS A 277 -15.09 1.37 22.87
N MET A 278 -14.24 0.76 23.70
CA MET A 278 -14.06 -0.69 23.72
C MET A 278 -15.22 -1.42 24.43
N LYS A 279 -15.78 -2.45 23.79
CA LYS A 279 -16.63 -3.46 24.42
C LYS A 279 -15.83 -4.76 24.54
N GLY A 280 -15.76 -5.34 25.74
CA GLY A 280 -14.87 -6.48 26.00
C GLY A 280 -15.14 -7.73 25.17
N GLU A 281 -16.40 -7.98 24.80
CA GLU A 281 -16.83 -9.21 24.12
C GLU A 281 -16.34 -9.30 22.65
N ASP A 282 -16.22 -8.16 21.97
CA ASP A 282 -15.79 -8.09 20.56
C ASP A 282 -14.28 -8.40 20.41
N LEU A 283 -13.48 -8.09 21.43
CA LEU A 283 -12.03 -8.25 21.38
C LEU A 283 -11.57 -9.71 21.54
N ASP A 284 -12.36 -10.56 22.19
CA ASP A 284 -12.07 -11.98 22.36
C ASP A 284 -12.29 -12.79 21.08
N SER A 285 -13.25 -12.37 20.24
CA SER A 285 -13.70 -13.12 19.06
C SER A 285 -13.12 -12.60 17.73
N GLN A 286 -12.44 -11.45 17.73
CA GLN A 286 -11.88 -10.86 16.51
C GLN A 286 -10.85 -11.80 15.85
N VAL A 287 -11.06 -12.16 14.59
CA VAL A 287 -10.09 -12.94 13.79
C VAL A 287 -9.11 -11.96 13.17
N GLY A 288 -7.82 -12.10 13.48
CA GLY A 288 -6.78 -11.24 12.96
C GLY A 288 -6.30 -11.70 11.59
N VAL A 289 -7.05 -11.42 10.52
CA VAL A 289 -6.58 -11.63 9.15
C VAL A 289 -5.93 -10.33 8.66
N ILE A 290 -4.73 -10.42 8.10
CA ILE A 290 -4.07 -9.28 7.46
C ILE A 290 -4.69 -9.09 6.08
N ASP A 291 -5.34 -7.94 5.85
CA ASP A 291 -5.89 -7.59 4.54
C ASP A 291 -4.81 -7.00 3.63
N PHE A 292 -4.31 -7.80 2.68
CA PHE A 292 -3.29 -7.35 1.72
C PHE A 292 -3.84 -6.42 0.64
N SER A 293 -5.16 -6.38 0.42
CA SER A 293 -5.77 -5.54 -0.64
C SER A 293 -5.45 -4.05 -0.45
N MET A 294 -5.21 -3.62 0.80
CA MET A 294 -4.81 -2.26 1.14
C MET A 294 -3.41 -1.88 0.63
N TYR A 295 -2.53 -2.85 0.42
CA TYR A 295 -1.15 -2.64 -0.02
C TYR A 295 -0.92 -2.95 -1.50
N LEU A 296 -1.88 -3.62 -2.13
CA LEU A 296 -1.81 -4.03 -3.54
C LEU A 296 -2.35 -2.96 -4.51
N LYS A 297 -2.69 -1.76 -4.03
CA LYS A 297 -3.16 -0.68 -4.91
C LYS A 297 -2.00 -0.09 -5.71
N ASP A 298 -2.10 -0.28 -7.03
CA ASP A 298 -1.21 0.22 -8.08
C ASP A 298 -0.74 1.67 -7.87
N GLY A 299 0.55 1.88 -8.14
CA GLY A 299 1.25 3.17 -8.17
C GLY A 299 0.78 4.14 -9.27
N ASN A 300 -0.50 4.13 -9.67
CA ASN A 300 -1.04 5.04 -10.67
C ASN A 300 -2.46 5.58 -10.40
N SER A 301 -2.96 5.53 -9.16
CA SER A 301 -4.28 6.10 -8.83
C SER A 301 -4.20 7.42 -8.05
N THR A 302 -3.74 8.49 -8.70
CA THR A 302 -3.93 9.88 -8.23
C THR A 302 -5.37 10.41 -8.42
N LYS A 303 -6.37 9.52 -8.51
CA LYS A 303 -7.80 9.90 -8.67
C LYS A 303 -8.73 9.21 -7.68
N GLY A 304 -8.30 9.02 -6.43
CA GLY A 304 -9.14 8.55 -5.32
C GLY A 304 -9.65 9.64 -4.36
N SER A 305 -9.29 10.92 -4.59
CA SER A 305 -9.47 11.98 -3.58
C SER A 305 -10.91 12.50 -3.42
N GLU A 306 -11.81 12.30 -4.39
CA GLU A 306 -13.16 12.88 -4.33
C GLU A 306 -14.09 12.17 -3.32
N GLY A 307 -13.94 10.85 -3.13
CA GLY A 307 -14.75 10.08 -2.17
C GLY A 307 -14.31 10.28 -0.71
N ASP A 308 -13.00 10.38 -0.47
CA ASP A 308 -12.44 10.53 0.87
C ASP A 308 -12.68 11.94 1.44
N GLY A 309 -12.65 12.97 0.59
CA GLY A 309 -13.01 14.34 0.97
C GLY A 309 -14.49 14.50 1.31
N GLN A 310 -15.38 13.79 0.61
CA GLN A 310 -16.81 13.79 0.91
C GLN A 310 -17.11 13.05 2.23
N ILE A 311 -16.45 11.92 2.48
CA ILE A 311 -16.55 11.19 3.75
C ILE A 311 -16.00 12.02 4.91
N THR A 312 -14.87 12.70 4.73
CA THR A 312 -14.30 13.62 5.72
C THR A 312 -15.26 14.76 6.05
N ALA A 313 -15.85 15.40 5.03
CA ALA A 313 -16.83 16.47 5.25
C ALA A 313 -18.11 15.99 5.97
N ILE A 314 -18.61 14.79 5.63
CA ILE A 314 -19.76 14.19 6.31
C ILE A 314 -19.43 13.89 7.78
N LEU A 315 -18.21 13.44 8.06
CA LEU A 315 -17.77 13.08 9.41
C LEU A 315 -17.47 14.32 10.27
N ASP A 316 -16.93 15.39 9.69
CA ASP A 316 -16.80 16.69 10.36
C ASP A 316 -18.17 17.26 10.73
N GLN A 317 -19.15 17.11 9.83
CA GLN A 317 -20.52 17.52 10.08
C GLN A 317 -21.15 16.67 11.19
N LYS A 318 -20.88 15.35 11.22
CA LYS A 318 -21.32 14.46 12.31
C LYS A 318 -20.71 14.87 13.66
N ASN A 319 -19.40 15.10 13.70
CA ASN A 319 -18.68 15.44 14.94
C ASN A 319 -19.13 16.80 15.49
N TYR A 320 -19.34 17.80 14.61
CA TYR A 320 -19.92 19.08 15.00
C TYR A 320 -21.31 18.94 15.63
N VAL A 321 -22.17 18.10 15.03
CA VAL A 321 -23.51 17.84 15.56
C VAL A 321 -23.44 17.08 16.88
N GLU A 322 -22.56 16.09 17.03
CA GLU A 322 -22.38 15.34 18.27
C GLU A 322 -21.90 16.24 19.41
N GLU A 323 -20.93 17.11 19.16
CA GLU A 323 -20.44 18.07 20.16
C GLU A 323 -21.49 19.11 20.52
N LEU A 324 -22.25 19.60 19.54
CA LEU A 324 -23.38 20.49 19.80
C LEU A 324 -24.46 19.79 20.65
N ASN A 325 -24.74 18.52 20.38
CA ASN A 325 -25.72 17.73 21.13
C ASN A 325 -25.23 17.42 22.56
N ARG A 326 -23.92 17.25 22.76
CA ARG A 326 -23.27 17.14 24.07
C ARG A 326 -23.43 18.43 24.87
N HIS A 327 -23.16 19.58 24.26
CA HIS A 327 -23.35 20.90 24.88
C HIS A 327 -24.81 21.19 25.23
N LEU A 328 -25.73 20.83 24.33
CA LEU A 328 -27.16 20.99 24.55
C LEU A 328 -27.64 20.11 25.71
N SER A 329 -27.19 18.84 25.75
CA SER A 329 -27.49 17.91 26.84
C SER A 329 -26.97 18.41 28.19
N ALA A 330 -25.75 18.98 28.22
CA ALA A 330 -25.20 19.59 29.44
C ALA A 330 -26.02 20.81 29.90
N THR A 331 -26.49 21.62 28.94
CA THR A 331 -27.33 22.80 29.23
C THR A 331 -28.71 22.38 29.76
N VAL A 332 -29.32 21.37 29.15
CA VAL A 332 -30.59 20.79 29.61
C VAL A 332 -30.45 20.26 31.03
N ASN A 333 -29.39 19.50 31.33
CA ASN A 333 -29.14 19.00 32.68
C ASN A 333 -28.95 20.13 33.71
N ASN A 334 -28.25 21.21 33.33
CA ASN A 334 -28.09 22.38 34.21
C ASN A 334 -29.42 23.11 34.46
N LEU A 335 -30.22 23.30 33.42
CA LEU A 335 -31.54 23.91 33.53
C LEU A 335 -32.48 23.04 34.37
N GLN A 336 -32.46 21.73 34.19
CA GLN A 336 -33.26 20.81 35.00
C GLN A 336 -32.88 20.91 36.48
N ALA A 337 -31.58 20.93 36.81
CA ALA A 337 -31.15 21.12 38.19
C ALA A 337 -31.60 22.47 38.81
N LYS A 338 -31.67 23.54 38.00
CA LYS A 338 -32.20 24.84 38.43
C LYS A 338 -33.71 24.80 38.63
N VAL A 339 -34.45 24.13 37.75
CA VAL A 339 -35.90 23.92 37.90
C VAL A 339 -36.18 23.18 39.21
N ASP A 340 -35.50 22.05 39.46
CA ASP A 340 -35.67 21.26 40.68
C ASP A 340 -35.33 22.07 41.94
N ALA A 341 -34.31 22.93 41.88
CA ALA A 341 -33.95 23.82 42.99
C ALA A 341 -35.00 24.90 43.25
N LEU A 342 -35.55 25.50 42.18
CA LEU A 342 -36.62 26.49 42.28
C LEU A 342 -37.91 25.87 42.79
N GLU A 343 -38.27 24.67 42.34
CA GLU A 343 -39.44 23.94 42.83
C GLU A 343 -39.35 23.67 44.34
N LYS A 344 -38.19 23.20 44.83
CA LYS A 344 -37.94 23.01 46.26
C LYS A 344 -38.00 24.32 47.06
N SER A 345 -37.53 25.43 46.48
CA SER A 345 -37.63 26.74 47.12
C SER A 345 -39.10 27.20 47.20
N ASN A 346 -39.88 26.97 46.15
CA ASN A 346 -41.29 27.35 46.09
C ASN A 346 -42.13 26.56 47.10
N THR A 347 -41.88 25.25 47.25
CA THR A 347 -42.57 24.44 48.25
C THR A 347 -42.27 24.96 49.66
N LYS A 348 -41.00 25.28 49.94
CA LYS A 348 -40.60 25.85 51.24
C LYS A 348 -41.26 27.20 51.51
N LEU A 349 -41.30 28.11 50.53
CA LEU A 349 -41.97 29.41 50.68
C LEU A 349 -43.48 29.23 50.91
N THR A 350 -44.10 28.24 50.28
CA THR A 350 -45.52 27.91 50.49
C THR A 350 -45.77 27.41 51.91
N GLU A 351 -44.88 26.58 52.46
CA GLU A 351 -44.92 26.13 53.86
C GLU A 351 -44.73 27.30 54.83
N GLU A 352 -43.74 28.17 54.59
CA GLU A 352 -43.49 29.37 55.40
C GLU A 352 -44.69 30.33 55.38
N LEU A 353 -45.32 30.52 54.22
CA LEU A 353 -46.54 31.32 54.06
C LEU A 353 -47.71 30.72 54.87
N ALA A 354 -47.89 29.40 54.84
CA ALA A 354 -48.92 28.74 55.61
C ALA A 354 -48.70 28.93 57.13
N VAL A 355 -47.46 28.85 57.59
CA VAL A 355 -47.11 29.13 59.00
C VAL A 355 -47.39 30.59 59.37
N ALA A 356 -47.01 31.54 58.51
CA ALA A 356 -47.27 32.96 58.74
C ALA A 356 -48.78 33.27 58.80
N ASN A 357 -49.58 32.69 57.91
CA ASN A 357 -51.04 32.82 57.93
C ASN A 357 -51.66 32.30 59.23
N ASN A 358 -51.24 31.13 59.71
CA ASN A 358 -51.71 30.60 61.00
C ASN A 358 -51.36 31.53 62.17
N ARG A 359 -50.20 32.20 62.10
CA ARG A 359 -49.76 33.18 63.10
C ARG A 359 -50.57 34.48 63.07
N ILE A 360 -50.98 34.92 61.88
CA ILE A 360 -51.88 36.07 61.72
C ILE A 360 -53.24 35.76 62.32
N ILE A 361 -53.80 34.57 62.04
CA ILE A 361 -55.10 34.14 62.59
C ILE A 361 -55.08 34.16 64.12
N THR A 362 -54.05 33.58 64.74
CA THR A 362 -53.91 33.58 66.21
C THR A 362 -53.80 35.00 66.77
N LEU A 363 -53.00 35.87 66.16
CA LEU A 363 -52.90 37.27 66.59
C LEU A 363 -54.22 38.04 66.45
N GLN A 364 -55.00 37.76 65.40
CA GLN A 364 -56.34 38.35 65.22
C GLN A 364 -57.31 37.90 66.32
N GLU A 365 -57.28 36.63 66.70
CA GLU A 365 -58.09 36.10 67.83
C GLU A 365 -57.70 36.76 69.16
N GLU A 366 -56.39 36.93 69.43
CA GLU A 366 -55.94 37.62 70.64
C GLU A 366 -56.33 39.11 70.64
N MET A 367 -56.27 39.77 69.49
CA MET A 367 -56.67 41.17 69.35
C MET A 367 -58.16 41.38 69.63
N GLU A 368 -59.04 40.52 69.11
CA GLU A 368 -60.47 40.59 69.42
C GLU A 368 -60.74 40.29 70.90
N ARG A 369 -60.04 39.33 71.51
CA ARG A 369 -60.14 39.05 72.95
C ARG A 369 -59.76 40.27 73.81
N VAL A 370 -58.65 40.94 73.49
CA VAL A 370 -58.20 42.16 74.19
C VAL A 370 -59.18 43.32 74.00
N LYS A 371 -59.77 43.43 72.81
CA LYS A 371 -60.79 44.44 72.48
C LYS A 371 -62.08 44.22 73.27
N GLU A 372 -62.50 42.97 73.45
CA GLU A 372 -63.63 42.60 74.33
C GLU A 372 -63.34 42.92 75.80
N GLU A 373 -62.15 42.58 76.30
CA GLU A 373 -61.71 42.93 77.67
C GLU A 373 -61.65 44.45 77.88
N SER A 374 -61.13 45.20 76.90
CA SER A 374 -61.05 46.67 76.95
C SER A 374 -62.44 47.32 76.92
N SER A 375 -63.37 46.77 76.12
CA SER A 375 -64.78 47.19 76.12
C SER A 375 -65.43 46.96 77.48
N TYR A 376 -65.20 45.80 78.10
CA TYR A 376 -65.70 45.48 79.44
C TYR A 376 -65.16 46.44 80.50
N ILE A 377 -63.87 46.80 80.43
CA ILE A 377 -63.25 47.79 81.33
C ILE A 377 -63.86 49.19 81.11
N LEU A 378 -64.05 49.63 79.86
CA LEU A 378 -64.69 50.90 79.52
C LEU A 378 -66.14 50.98 80.01
N GLU A 379 -66.89 49.88 79.92
CA GLU A 379 -68.26 49.78 80.44
C GLU A 379 -68.31 49.78 81.97
N SER A 380 -67.28 49.25 82.62
CA SER A 380 -67.10 49.34 84.08
C SER A 380 -66.75 50.78 84.54
N SER A 381 -65.93 51.52 83.80
CA SER A 381 -65.57 52.91 84.09
C SER A 381 -66.69 53.91 83.77
N ARG A 382 -67.61 53.59 82.87
CA ARG A 382 -68.77 54.45 82.53
C ARG A 382 -69.81 54.61 83.64
N LYS A 383 -69.76 53.79 84.72
CA LYS A 383 -70.62 53.96 85.90
C LYS A 383 -70.18 55.06 86.88
N ALA A 384 -69.06 55.75 86.63
CA ALA A 384 -68.52 56.73 87.58
C ALA A 384 -68.03 58.02 86.92
N THR A 385 -68.89 58.75 86.20
CA THR A 385 -68.85 60.23 86.15
C THR A 385 -70.02 60.77 85.33
N LYS A 386 -70.82 61.63 85.95
CA LYS A 386 -71.92 62.37 85.32
C LYS A 386 -71.93 63.76 85.93
N ASP A 387 -71.55 64.79 85.18
CA ASP A 387 -72.33 66.03 85.12
C ASP A 387 -71.85 67.10 84.11
N ARG A 388 -72.84 67.86 83.60
CA ARG A 388 -72.81 69.24 83.03
C ARG A 388 -72.13 69.45 81.65
N THR A 389 -72.62 70.26 80.71
CA THR A 389 -73.69 71.29 80.63
C THR A 389 -74.02 71.55 79.14
N ALA A 390 -75.11 72.27 78.89
CA ALA A 390 -75.78 72.49 77.59
C ALA A 390 -75.05 73.40 76.56
N ASP A 391 -73.74 73.25 76.40
CA ASP A 391 -72.96 73.79 75.25
C ASP A 391 -72.49 72.64 74.31
N GLY A 392 -72.97 71.43 74.58
CA GLY A 392 -72.46 70.19 74.00
C GLY A 392 -72.97 69.85 72.61
N GLN A 393 -74.13 70.35 72.16
CA GLN A 393 -74.72 69.94 70.87
C GLN A 393 -73.96 70.50 69.66
N ALA A 394 -73.61 71.79 69.66
CA ALA A 394 -72.79 72.37 68.58
C ALA A 394 -71.36 71.78 68.57
N LEU A 395 -70.80 71.50 69.76
CA LEU A 395 -69.47 70.91 69.92
C LEU A 395 -69.45 69.40 69.58
N THR A 396 -70.56 68.68 69.76
CA THR A 396 -70.71 67.28 69.32
C THR A 396 -70.97 67.16 67.83
N GLU A 397 -71.77 68.05 67.23
CA GLU A 397 -71.98 68.09 65.78
C GLU A 397 -70.68 68.47 65.05
N ALA A 398 -69.95 69.49 65.53
CA ALA A 398 -68.63 69.84 65.00
C ALA A 398 -67.59 68.72 65.18
N ARG A 399 -67.62 67.99 66.31
CA ARG A 399 -66.77 66.80 66.52
C ARG A 399 -67.16 65.65 65.60
N LYS A 400 -68.44 65.47 65.30
CA LYS A 400 -68.94 64.44 64.39
C LYS A 400 -68.52 64.75 62.96
N GLN A 401 -68.71 65.98 62.51
CA GLN A 401 -68.24 66.45 61.21
C GLN A 401 -66.71 66.34 61.08
N LEU A 402 -65.95 66.72 62.11
CA LEU A 402 -64.50 66.55 62.10
C LEU A 402 -64.09 65.08 61.98
N LYS A 403 -64.80 64.16 62.61
CA LYS A 403 -64.53 62.71 62.49
C LYS A 403 -64.88 62.17 61.10
N GLU A 404 -66.02 62.57 60.54
CA GLU A 404 -66.44 62.20 59.19
C GLU A 404 -65.47 62.73 58.13
N GLU A 405 -65.04 63.99 58.24
CA GLU A 405 -64.02 64.62 57.39
C GLU A 405 -62.66 63.90 57.51
N THR A 406 -62.25 63.54 58.73
CA THR A 406 -61.00 62.80 58.98
C THR A 406 -61.07 61.39 58.39
N GLN A 407 -62.21 60.72 58.50
CA GLN A 407 -62.44 59.40 57.91
C GLN A 407 -62.40 59.48 56.38
N LEU A 408 -63.07 60.47 55.78
CA LEU A 408 -63.04 60.68 54.34
C LEU A 408 -61.62 60.96 53.84
N ARG A 409 -60.82 61.72 54.59
CA ARG A 409 -59.39 61.93 54.28
C ARG A 409 -58.59 60.63 54.29
N LEU A 410 -58.78 59.80 55.32
CA LEU A 410 -58.10 58.50 55.42
C LEU A 410 -58.50 57.56 54.29
N ASP A 411 -59.77 57.58 53.88
CA ASP A 411 -60.25 56.74 52.78
C ASP A 411 -59.68 57.21 51.43
N VAL A 412 -59.59 58.54 51.21
CA VAL A 412 -58.92 59.11 50.03
C VAL A 412 -57.41 58.83 50.03
N GLU A 413 -56.74 58.91 51.17
CA GLU A 413 -55.31 58.54 51.28
C GLU A 413 -55.08 57.07 50.95
N LYS A 414 -55.93 56.16 51.44
CA LYS A 414 -55.87 54.72 51.09
C LYS A 414 -56.10 54.47 49.61
N GLU A 415 -57.08 55.14 48.99
CA GLU A 415 -57.34 55.00 47.56
C GLU A 415 -56.17 55.56 46.73
N LEU A 416 -55.55 56.66 47.18
CA LEU A 416 -54.37 57.22 46.53
C LEU A 416 -53.18 56.25 46.62
N GLU A 417 -52.94 55.61 47.77
CA GLU A 417 -51.92 54.57 47.92
C GLU A 417 -52.19 53.37 47.01
N ALA A 418 -53.44 52.93 46.89
CA ALA A 418 -53.83 51.86 45.97
C ALA A 418 -53.59 52.25 44.51
N GLN A 419 -53.93 53.47 44.09
CA GLN A 419 -53.64 53.97 42.74
C GLN A 419 -52.14 54.06 42.46
N ILE A 420 -51.33 54.51 43.44
CA ILE A 420 -49.87 54.56 43.30
C ILE A 420 -49.33 53.13 43.08
N GLY A 421 -49.82 52.16 43.86
CA GLY A 421 -49.45 50.74 43.69
C GLY A 421 -49.81 50.21 42.30
N MET A 422 -51.05 50.38 41.85
CA MET A 422 -51.48 49.94 40.51
C MET A 422 -50.67 50.60 39.39
N ARG A 423 -50.33 51.89 39.54
CA ARG A 423 -49.53 52.61 38.55
C ARG A 423 -48.09 52.06 38.48
N GLN A 424 -47.48 51.75 39.61
CA GLN A 424 -46.15 51.14 39.66
C GLN A 424 -46.16 49.74 39.04
N GLU A 425 -47.16 48.92 39.35
CA GLU A 425 -47.33 47.58 38.75
C GLU A 425 -47.51 47.66 37.23
N MET A 426 -48.36 48.58 36.75
CA MET A 426 -48.57 48.82 35.32
C MET A 426 -47.28 49.27 34.62
N GLU A 427 -46.50 50.15 35.24
CA GLU A 427 -45.23 50.62 34.67
C GLU A 427 -44.19 49.50 34.58
N LEU A 428 -44.14 48.61 35.57
CA LEU A 428 -43.28 47.44 35.58
C LEU A 428 -43.69 46.44 34.49
N ALA A 429 -44.99 46.17 34.37
CA ALA A 429 -45.53 45.30 33.32
C ALA A 429 -45.26 45.86 31.91
N MET A 430 -45.39 47.17 31.71
CA MET A 430 -45.07 47.84 30.45
C MET A 430 -43.59 47.69 30.09
N LYS A 431 -42.68 47.93 31.04
CA LYS A 431 -41.23 47.75 30.83
C LYS A 431 -40.86 46.31 30.48
N MET A 432 -41.52 45.33 31.09
CA MET A 432 -41.30 43.92 30.76
C MET A 432 -41.78 43.58 29.35
N LEU A 433 -42.93 44.14 28.94
CA LEU A 433 -43.45 43.94 27.58
C LEU A 433 -42.57 44.61 26.53
N GLU A 434 -42.12 45.84 26.77
CA GLU A 434 -41.17 46.54 25.89
C GLU A 434 -39.89 45.72 25.70
N LYS A 435 -39.36 45.16 26.79
CA LYS A 435 -38.19 44.28 26.73
C LYS A 435 -38.47 43.01 25.91
N ASP A 436 -39.59 42.33 26.13
CA ASP A 436 -39.94 41.13 25.34
C ASP A 436 -40.09 41.48 23.85
N VAL A 437 -40.75 42.60 23.52
CA VAL A 437 -40.87 43.06 22.13
C VAL A 437 -39.50 43.31 21.49
N CYS A 438 -38.58 43.97 22.21
CA CYS A 438 -37.20 44.17 21.72
C CYS A 438 -36.49 42.84 21.48
N GLU A 439 -36.55 41.89 22.43
CA GLU A 439 -35.93 40.57 22.30
C GLU A 439 -36.51 39.77 21.13
N LYS A 440 -37.84 39.82 20.92
CA LYS A 440 -38.48 39.20 19.75
C LYS A 440 -38.07 39.87 18.45
N GLN A 441 -37.90 41.18 18.44
CA GLN A 441 -37.46 41.92 17.26
C GLN A 441 -36.03 41.54 16.86
N ASP A 442 -35.12 41.42 17.83
CA ASP A 442 -33.74 40.98 17.61
C ASP A 442 -33.69 39.54 17.08
N ALA A 443 -34.50 38.64 17.67
CA ALA A 443 -34.64 37.27 17.19
C ALA A 443 -35.16 37.20 15.75
N LEU A 444 -36.13 38.05 15.38
CA LEU A 444 -36.64 38.14 14.00
C LEU A 444 -35.57 38.63 13.02
N VAL A 445 -34.73 39.59 13.41
CA VAL A 445 -33.62 40.06 12.59
C VAL A 445 -32.60 38.93 12.37
N ALA A 446 -32.24 38.19 13.42
CA ALA A 446 -31.34 37.05 13.31
C ALA A 446 -31.90 35.95 12.38
N LEU A 447 -33.20 35.62 12.50
CA LEU A 447 -33.85 34.65 11.62
C LEU A 447 -33.90 35.10 10.15
N ARG A 448 -34.11 36.41 9.90
CA ARG A 448 -34.04 36.96 8.55
C ARG A 448 -32.64 36.85 7.95
N GLN A 449 -31.61 37.14 8.74
CA GLN A 449 -30.23 36.98 8.30
C GLN A 449 -29.93 35.51 7.95
N GLN A 450 -30.35 34.57 8.80
CA GLN A 450 -30.19 33.13 8.51
C GLN A 450 -30.88 32.70 7.20
N LEU A 451 -32.05 33.26 6.89
CA LEU A 451 -32.73 33.00 5.61
C LEU A 451 -31.94 33.52 4.40
N ASP A 452 -31.30 34.68 4.52
CA ASP A 452 -30.48 35.24 3.45
C ASP A 452 -29.18 34.45 3.27
N ASP A 453 -28.55 34.01 4.36
CA ASP A 453 -27.38 33.13 4.32
C ASP A 453 -27.71 31.79 3.65
N LEU A 454 -28.87 31.20 3.96
CA LEU A 454 -29.35 29.98 3.30
C LEU A 454 -29.58 30.15 1.80
N ARG A 455 -30.07 31.32 1.37
CA ARG A 455 -30.23 31.62 -0.07
C ARG A 455 -28.88 31.76 -0.77
N ALA A 456 -27.92 32.42 -0.13
CA ALA A 456 -26.56 32.53 -0.65
C ALA A 456 -25.92 31.14 -0.81
N LEU A 457 -26.02 30.31 0.23
CA LEU A 457 -25.51 28.93 0.21
C LEU A 457 -26.16 28.09 -0.89
N LYS A 458 -27.49 28.23 -1.09
CA LYS A 458 -28.21 27.55 -2.17
C LYS A 458 -27.64 27.93 -3.54
N HIS A 459 -27.37 29.20 -3.77
CA HIS A 459 -26.81 29.66 -5.04
C HIS A 459 -25.39 29.13 -5.27
N GLU A 460 -24.55 29.16 -4.23
CA GLU A 460 -23.18 28.62 -4.29
C GLU A 460 -23.18 27.11 -4.59
N LEU A 461 -24.03 26.34 -3.88
CA LEU A 461 -24.18 24.91 -4.10
C LEU A 461 -24.67 24.60 -5.52
N SER A 462 -25.61 25.39 -6.04
CA SER A 462 -26.11 25.22 -7.40
C SER A 462 -25.02 25.45 -8.44
N PHE A 463 -24.18 26.48 -8.23
CA PHE A 463 -23.04 26.77 -9.09
C PHE A 463 -21.99 25.66 -9.04
N LYS A 464 -21.64 25.18 -7.84
CA LYS A 464 -20.71 24.06 -7.66
C LYS A 464 -21.23 22.79 -8.32
N LEU A 465 -22.52 22.47 -8.17
CA LEU A 465 -23.15 21.32 -8.81
C LEU A 465 -23.06 21.41 -10.34
N GLN A 466 -23.34 22.59 -10.93
CA GLN A 466 -23.22 22.79 -12.37
C GLN A 466 -21.77 22.65 -12.85
N SER A 467 -20.80 23.17 -12.10
CA SER A 467 -19.38 23.03 -12.45
C SER A 467 -18.92 21.56 -12.40
N SER A 468 -19.40 20.80 -11.41
CA SER A 468 -19.12 19.37 -11.27
C SER A 468 -19.75 18.56 -12.41
N ASP A 469 -21.00 18.88 -12.80
CA ASP A 469 -21.69 18.24 -13.93
C ASP A 469 -20.93 18.45 -15.24
N MET A 470 -20.40 19.65 -15.48
CA MET A 470 -19.54 19.91 -16.63
C MET A 470 -18.23 19.13 -16.59
N GLY A 471 -17.61 19.02 -15.41
CA GLY A 471 -16.40 18.20 -15.22
C GLY A 471 -16.64 16.72 -15.47
N VAL A 472 -17.79 16.18 -15.02
CA VAL A 472 -18.19 14.78 -15.28
C VAL A 472 -18.40 14.54 -16.77
N LYS A 473 -19.06 15.46 -17.48
CA LYS A 473 -19.24 15.36 -18.94
C LYS A 473 -17.91 15.34 -19.70
N GLN A 474 -16.97 16.20 -19.32
CA GLN A 474 -15.62 16.19 -19.91
C GLN A 474 -14.88 14.88 -19.63
N LYS A 475 -14.94 14.38 -18.38
CA LYS A 475 -14.36 13.07 -18.01
C LYS A 475 -15.00 11.93 -18.80
N SER A 476 -16.32 11.94 -19.03
CA SER A 476 -17.01 10.89 -19.79
C SER A 476 -16.64 10.90 -21.27
N GLU A 477 -16.49 12.08 -21.87
CA GLU A 477 -16.05 12.21 -23.26
C GLU A 477 -14.62 11.69 -23.44
N LEU A 478 -13.72 12.02 -22.50
CA LEU A 478 -12.36 11.48 -22.51
C LEU A 478 -12.35 9.95 -22.38
N ASN A 479 -13.19 9.41 -21.49
CA ASN A 479 -13.30 7.96 -21.30
C ASN A 479 -13.78 7.25 -22.59
N SER A 480 -14.78 7.81 -23.26
CA SER A 480 -15.26 7.29 -24.55
C SER A 480 -14.16 7.27 -25.62
N ARG A 481 -13.33 8.32 -25.68
CA ARG A 481 -12.17 8.36 -26.60
C ARG A 481 -11.11 7.31 -26.26
N LEU A 482 -10.86 7.08 -24.98
CA LEU A 482 -9.91 6.04 -24.53
C LEU A 482 -10.44 4.64 -24.85
N GLU A 483 -11.73 4.37 -24.61
CA GLU A 483 -12.37 3.12 -24.99
C GLU A 483 -12.26 2.85 -26.50
N GLU A 484 -12.47 3.88 -27.33
CA GLU A 484 -12.29 3.75 -28.78
C GLU A 484 -10.84 3.41 -29.15
N LYS A 485 -9.85 4.06 -28.50
CA LYS A 485 -8.43 3.75 -28.70
C LYS A 485 -8.06 2.34 -28.28
N THR A 486 -8.57 1.87 -27.14
CA THR A 486 -8.36 0.49 -26.67
C THR A 486 -8.93 -0.51 -27.66
N ASN A 487 -10.13 -0.26 -28.19
CA ASN A 487 -10.75 -1.11 -29.22
C ASN A 487 -9.93 -1.12 -30.52
N GLN A 488 -9.41 0.03 -30.97
CA GLN A 488 -8.52 0.13 -32.12
C GLN A 488 -7.21 -0.66 -31.90
N MET A 489 -6.64 -0.58 -30.70
CA MET A 489 -5.43 -1.30 -30.34
C MET A 489 -5.66 -2.80 -30.30
N ALA A 490 -6.76 -3.26 -29.71
CA ALA A 490 -7.15 -4.67 -29.69
C ALA A 490 -7.33 -5.25 -31.10
N ALA A 491 -7.93 -4.49 -32.02
CA ALA A 491 -8.05 -4.89 -33.42
C ALA A 491 -6.68 -5.02 -34.10
N THR A 492 -5.76 -4.10 -33.81
CA THR A 492 -4.39 -4.12 -34.37
C THR A 492 -3.59 -5.32 -33.84
N ILE A 493 -3.67 -5.60 -32.53
CA ILE A 493 -3.03 -6.76 -31.90
C ILE A 493 -3.52 -8.06 -32.56
N LYS A 494 -4.83 -8.21 -32.72
CA LYS A 494 -5.41 -9.40 -33.38
C LYS A 494 -4.91 -9.56 -34.82
N GLN A 495 -4.73 -8.47 -35.56
CA GLN A 495 -4.16 -8.52 -36.90
C GLN A 495 -2.68 -8.93 -36.89
N LEU A 496 -1.89 -8.43 -35.93
CA LEU A 496 -0.49 -8.80 -35.78
C LEU A 496 -0.33 -10.27 -35.38
N GLU A 497 -1.13 -10.77 -34.44
CA GLU A 497 -1.17 -12.19 -34.06
C GLU A 497 -1.47 -13.10 -35.25
N GLN A 498 -2.42 -12.70 -36.11
CA GLN A 498 -2.74 -13.47 -37.32
C GLN A 498 -1.56 -13.50 -38.29
N ARG A 499 -0.86 -12.38 -38.48
CA ARG A 499 0.35 -12.31 -39.32
C ARG A 499 1.49 -13.14 -38.75
N LEU A 500 1.70 -13.12 -37.44
CA LEU A 500 2.72 -13.93 -36.77
C LEU A 500 2.45 -15.42 -36.98
N ARG A 501 1.21 -15.86 -36.75
CA ARG A 501 0.80 -17.26 -36.99
C ARG A 501 0.99 -17.68 -38.44
N GLN A 502 0.76 -16.78 -39.39
CA GLN A 502 0.98 -17.07 -40.81
C GLN A 502 2.48 -17.22 -41.13
N ALA A 503 3.30 -16.29 -40.64
CA ALA A 503 4.76 -16.35 -40.80
C ALA A 503 5.38 -17.60 -40.15
N GLU A 504 4.86 -18.01 -38.99
CA GLU A 504 5.27 -19.24 -38.29
C GLU A 504 5.02 -20.49 -39.15
N LYS A 505 3.85 -20.59 -39.79
CA LYS A 505 3.51 -21.70 -40.69
C LYS A 505 4.43 -21.73 -41.91
N GLU A 506 4.68 -20.58 -42.53
CA GLU A 506 5.59 -20.46 -43.66
C GLU A 506 7.02 -20.87 -43.30
N ARG A 507 7.49 -20.46 -42.11
CA ARG A 507 8.79 -20.88 -41.56
C ARG A 507 8.86 -22.39 -41.36
N GLN A 508 7.82 -23.02 -40.81
CA GLN A 508 7.77 -24.47 -40.60
C GLN A 508 7.80 -25.24 -41.93
N LEU A 509 7.04 -24.80 -42.93
CA LEU A 509 7.06 -25.38 -44.28
C LEU A 509 8.46 -25.26 -44.91
N ALA A 510 9.06 -24.06 -44.87
CA ALA A 510 10.41 -23.85 -45.38
C ALA A 510 11.47 -24.71 -44.67
N GLN A 511 11.31 -24.92 -43.35
CA GLN A 511 12.19 -25.83 -42.59
C GLN A 511 12.01 -27.28 -43.00
N GLN A 512 10.79 -27.73 -43.26
CA GLN A 512 10.52 -29.08 -43.74
C GLN A 512 11.11 -29.29 -45.13
N ASP A 513 10.91 -28.35 -46.05
CA ASP A 513 11.50 -28.37 -47.39
C ASP A 513 13.04 -28.40 -47.32
N ASN A 514 13.64 -27.61 -46.42
CA ASN A 514 15.09 -27.63 -46.20
C ASN A 514 15.59 -28.98 -45.66
N ARG A 515 14.83 -29.64 -44.79
CA ARG A 515 15.17 -30.98 -44.27
C ARG A 515 15.11 -32.02 -45.38
N LEU A 516 14.05 -32.02 -46.18
CA LEU A 516 13.89 -32.92 -47.32
C LEU A 516 15.02 -32.72 -48.34
N PHE A 517 15.30 -31.46 -48.69
CA PHE A 517 16.42 -31.10 -49.55
C PHE A 517 17.75 -31.63 -49.00
N LYS A 518 18.05 -31.42 -47.71
CA LYS A 518 19.28 -31.93 -47.08
C LYS A 518 19.37 -33.46 -47.15
N GLN A 519 18.26 -34.16 -46.96
CA GLN A 519 18.21 -35.62 -47.06
C GLN A 519 18.49 -36.09 -48.49
N GLU A 520 17.79 -35.54 -49.49
CA GLU A 520 18.00 -35.88 -50.89
C GLU A 520 19.44 -35.63 -51.36
N PHE A 521 20.01 -34.49 -50.95
CA PHE A 521 21.41 -34.17 -51.23
C PHE A 521 22.38 -35.11 -50.50
N GLY A 522 22.10 -35.44 -49.24
CA GLY A 522 22.88 -36.42 -48.46
C GLY A 522 22.90 -37.79 -49.13
N ASP A 523 21.74 -38.29 -49.53
CA ASP A 523 21.59 -39.58 -50.24
C ASP A 523 22.35 -39.56 -51.57
N LYS A 524 22.31 -38.45 -52.30
CA LYS A 524 23.06 -38.29 -53.55
C LYS A 524 24.57 -38.29 -53.33
N ILE A 525 25.05 -37.60 -52.29
CA ILE A 525 26.48 -37.58 -51.90
C ILE A 525 26.94 -38.99 -51.56
N ASN A 526 26.19 -39.72 -50.72
CA ASN A 526 26.52 -41.09 -50.34
C ASN A 526 26.59 -42.01 -51.57
N SER A 527 25.62 -41.91 -52.48
CA SER A 527 25.61 -42.67 -53.74
C SER A 527 26.84 -42.37 -54.60
N LEU A 528 27.23 -41.10 -54.73
CA LEU A 528 28.42 -40.70 -55.47
C LEU A 528 29.71 -41.16 -54.79
N GLN A 529 29.80 -41.10 -53.46
CA GLN A 529 30.94 -41.61 -52.70
C GLN A 529 31.15 -43.11 -52.95
N LEU A 530 30.09 -43.91 -52.88
CA LEU A 530 30.15 -45.34 -53.19
C LEU A 530 30.61 -45.62 -54.63
N GLN A 531 30.16 -44.83 -55.61
CA GLN A 531 30.63 -44.95 -56.99
C GLN A 531 32.11 -44.61 -57.13
N VAL A 532 32.57 -43.54 -56.46
CA VAL A 532 34.00 -43.14 -56.46
C VAL A 532 34.86 -44.22 -55.81
N GLU A 533 34.42 -44.82 -54.71
CA GLU A 533 35.12 -45.92 -54.04
C GLU A 533 35.21 -47.16 -54.95
N GLU A 534 34.12 -47.56 -55.60
CA GLU A 534 34.11 -48.69 -56.52
C GLU A 534 35.01 -48.45 -57.74
N LEU A 535 34.96 -47.26 -58.35
CA LEU A 535 35.85 -46.88 -59.45
C LEU A 535 37.32 -46.85 -58.99
N SER A 536 37.59 -46.39 -57.77
CA SER A 536 38.95 -46.40 -57.19
C SER A 536 39.46 -47.82 -56.96
N ARG A 537 38.58 -48.74 -56.52
CA ARG A 537 38.89 -50.17 -56.39
C ARG A 537 39.19 -50.81 -57.74
N GLN A 538 38.38 -50.53 -58.75
CA GLN A 538 38.61 -50.99 -60.13
C GLN A 538 39.93 -50.46 -60.69
N ARG A 539 40.22 -49.17 -60.50
CA ARG A 539 41.49 -48.57 -60.90
C ARG A 539 42.68 -49.27 -60.25
N SER A 540 42.61 -49.48 -58.93
CA SER A 540 43.67 -50.17 -58.17
C SER A 540 43.87 -51.61 -58.66
N HIS A 541 42.79 -52.31 -59.02
CA HIS A 541 42.86 -53.65 -59.59
C HIS A 541 43.56 -53.66 -60.96
N LEU A 542 43.14 -52.79 -61.88
CA LEU A 542 43.75 -52.66 -63.21
C LEU A 542 45.23 -52.23 -63.12
N GLU A 543 45.56 -51.32 -62.19
CA GLU A 543 46.95 -50.92 -61.92
C GLU A 543 47.81 -52.12 -61.47
N LEU A 544 47.27 -53.01 -60.63
CA LEU A 544 47.95 -54.24 -60.21
C LEU A 544 48.12 -55.22 -61.38
N GLU A 545 47.12 -55.37 -62.24
CA GLU A 545 47.22 -56.21 -63.43
C GLU A 545 48.27 -55.68 -64.43
N LEU A 546 48.28 -54.37 -64.68
CA LEU A 546 49.29 -53.71 -65.50
C LEU A 546 50.71 -53.88 -64.93
N ARG A 547 50.87 -53.84 -63.60
CA ARG A 547 52.15 -54.15 -62.95
C ARG A 547 52.56 -55.59 -63.20
N ARG A 548 51.65 -56.56 -63.03
CA ARG A 548 51.92 -57.98 -63.31
C ARG A 548 52.30 -58.23 -64.77
N GLU A 549 51.62 -57.58 -65.72
CA GLU A 549 52.01 -57.63 -67.14
C GLU A 549 53.40 -57.02 -67.35
N ARG A 550 53.67 -55.83 -66.80
CA ARG A 550 55.00 -55.20 -66.89
C ARG A 550 56.10 -56.12 -66.34
N ASP A 551 55.85 -56.81 -65.24
CA ASP A 551 56.79 -57.77 -64.67
C ASP A 551 56.98 -58.98 -65.59
N ARG A 552 55.91 -59.52 -66.20
CA ARG A 552 56.01 -60.59 -67.23
C ARG A 552 56.85 -60.17 -68.43
N TRP A 553 56.62 -58.97 -68.96
CA TRP A 553 57.39 -58.42 -70.07
C TRP A 553 58.86 -58.20 -69.71
N SER A 554 59.14 -57.76 -68.48
CA SER A 554 60.52 -57.60 -67.97
C SER A 554 61.26 -58.93 -67.90
N HIS A 555 60.60 -60.01 -67.46
CA HIS A 555 61.17 -61.36 -67.43
C HIS A 555 61.35 -61.97 -68.83
N SER A 556 60.48 -61.65 -69.79
CA SER A 556 60.61 -62.07 -71.20
C SER A 556 61.78 -61.37 -71.90
N HIS A 557 61.98 -60.08 -71.64
CA HIS A 557 63.05 -59.29 -72.25
C HIS A 557 64.46 -59.66 -71.72
N GLN A 558 64.55 -60.20 -70.50
CA GLN A 558 65.80 -60.62 -69.88
C GLN A 558 66.34 -61.96 -70.43
N ARG A 559 65.55 -62.71 -71.22
CA ARG A 559 65.97 -63.98 -71.86
C ARG A 559 66.49 -63.83 -73.29
N SER A 560 66.54 -62.60 -73.83
CA SER A 560 66.88 -62.34 -75.24
C SER A 560 67.99 -61.30 -75.48
N GLN A 561 68.82 -60.99 -74.48
CA GLN A 561 70.03 -60.19 -74.69
C GLN A 561 71.22 -60.70 -73.87
N GLU A 562 71.95 -61.65 -74.44
CA GLU A 562 73.39 -61.80 -74.20
C GLU A 562 74.16 -61.58 -75.51
N SER A 563 75.11 -60.64 -75.46
CA SER A 563 76.22 -60.42 -76.41
C SER A 563 75.96 -59.53 -77.66
N LYS A 564 76.25 -58.22 -77.54
CA LYS A 564 77.51 -57.60 -78.02
C LYS A 564 77.57 -56.06 -77.80
N LYS A 565 78.54 -55.68 -76.95
CA LYS A 565 79.44 -54.48 -76.90
C LYS A 565 78.96 -53.12 -77.47
N GLY A 566 79.00 -52.08 -76.61
CA GLY A 566 78.95 -50.64 -76.97
C GLY A 566 80.24 -50.11 -77.64
N PRO A 567 80.55 -48.78 -77.66
CA PRO A 567 79.93 -47.64 -76.96
C PRO A 567 79.78 -46.32 -77.79
N LYS A 568 79.27 -45.26 -77.11
CA LYS A 568 79.36 -43.78 -77.33
C LYS A 568 78.17 -43.03 -77.94
N ASN A 569 77.44 -42.35 -77.04
CA ASN A 569 77.30 -40.89 -76.88
C ASN A 569 76.95 -39.98 -78.09
N TRP A 570 75.79 -39.29 -77.98
CA TRP A 570 75.53 -37.87 -78.32
C TRP A 570 74.33 -37.40 -77.47
N LEU A 571 74.52 -36.63 -76.39
CA LEU A 571 74.44 -35.15 -76.26
C LEU A 571 73.10 -34.51 -76.71
N ARG A 572 72.28 -34.04 -75.74
CA ARG A 572 71.98 -32.60 -75.39
C ARG A 572 70.74 -32.04 -76.14
N GLN A 573 69.90 -31.10 -75.67
CA GLN A 573 69.89 -30.18 -74.52
C GLN A 573 68.50 -29.51 -74.39
N ASP A 574 68.27 -28.86 -73.23
CA ASP A 574 67.42 -27.66 -72.98
C ASP A 574 65.88 -27.78 -73.05
N GLY A 575 65.09 -27.11 -72.19
CA GLY A 575 65.41 -26.01 -71.29
C GLY A 575 64.46 -25.89 -70.10
N LYS A 576 65.04 -25.43 -68.99
CA LYS A 576 64.33 -24.72 -67.90
C LYS A 576 63.75 -23.42 -68.46
N LEU A 577 62.57 -23.02 -67.98
CA LEU A 577 62.24 -21.62 -67.70
C LEU A 577 61.20 -21.57 -66.57
N LYS A 578 61.65 -21.01 -65.44
CA LYS A 578 60.80 -20.46 -64.37
C LYS A 578 60.55 -18.99 -64.70
N THR A 579 59.32 -18.52 -64.51
CA THR A 579 58.90 -17.13 -64.21
C THR A 579 57.38 -17.13 -64.16
N GLN A 580 56.61 -16.43 -63.33
CA GLN A 580 56.77 -15.64 -62.11
C GLN A 580 55.34 -15.14 -61.79
N GLU A 581 55.02 -14.91 -60.52
CA GLU A 581 53.80 -14.25 -60.05
C GLU A 581 53.65 -12.79 -60.53
N GLU A 582 52.43 -12.26 -60.32
CA GLU A 582 51.96 -10.86 -60.39
C GLU A 582 51.63 -10.23 -61.75
N ASN A 583 50.33 -10.07 -62.05
CA ASN A 583 49.63 -8.80 -61.75
C ASN A 583 48.12 -8.80 -62.09
N ALA A 584 47.38 -8.26 -61.12
CA ALA A 584 46.22 -7.37 -61.17
C ALA A 584 45.45 -7.06 -62.48
N LYS A 585 44.12 -7.02 -62.31
CA LYS A 585 43.15 -6.00 -62.79
C LYS A 585 43.22 -5.53 -64.25
N VAL A 586 42.18 -5.88 -65.02
CA VAL A 586 41.47 -4.98 -65.96
C VAL A 586 39.99 -5.38 -65.92
N LYS A 587 39.16 -4.66 -65.14
CA LYS A 587 38.30 -3.55 -65.57
C LYS A 587 37.25 -3.94 -66.62
N GLU A 588 36.01 -3.98 -66.15
CA GLU A 588 34.79 -3.51 -66.83
C GLU A 588 35.04 -2.28 -67.75
N PRO A 589 34.25 -2.09 -68.83
CA PRO A 589 32.93 -1.46 -68.65
C PRO A 589 31.83 -1.84 -69.65
N LEU A 590 30.57 -1.81 -69.19
CA LEU A 590 29.51 -1.11 -69.91
C LEU A 590 28.46 -0.56 -68.92
N ARG A 591 28.55 0.76 -68.68
CA ARG A 591 27.41 1.63 -68.31
C ARG A 591 26.48 1.69 -69.52
N GLU A 592 25.16 1.85 -69.46
CA GLU A 592 24.31 2.91 -68.88
C GLU A 592 22.86 2.46 -69.22
N ASN A 593 21.83 2.50 -68.36
CA ASN A 593 21.04 3.70 -68.08
C ASN A 593 20.03 3.43 -66.93
N SER A 594 20.20 4.18 -65.84
CA SER A 594 19.21 4.97 -65.09
C SER A 594 17.70 4.78 -65.31
N VAL A 595 16.96 4.54 -64.20
CA VAL A 595 15.84 5.40 -63.70
C VAL A 595 15.70 5.24 -62.16
N LEU A 596 15.75 6.37 -61.43
CA LEU A 596 15.33 6.61 -60.03
C LEU A 596 13.90 7.25 -60.04
N PRO A 597 13.22 7.58 -58.91
CA PRO A 597 13.22 7.05 -57.52
C PRO A 597 11.77 6.83 -56.95
N HIS A 598 11.61 6.29 -55.73
CA HIS A 598 10.76 6.89 -54.67
C HIS A 598 10.89 6.18 -53.29
N ARG A 599 11.28 6.98 -52.28
CA ARG A 599 11.13 6.94 -50.79
C ARG A 599 10.41 5.73 -50.14
N SER A 600 10.99 4.95 -49.20
CA SER A 600 11.34 5.20 -47.77
C SER A 600 10.13 5.38 -46.81
N PRO A 601 10.22 5.11 -45.48
CA PRO A 601 11.09 4.22 -44.67
C PRO A 601 10.42 3.50 -43.47
N SER A 602 11.11 2.53 -42.86
CA SER A 602 11.17 2.18 -41.41
C SER A 602 11.89 0.82 -41.29
N GLY A 603 12.86 0.55 -40.42
CA GLY A 603 13.36 1.21 -39.22
C GLY A 603 13.52 0.14 -38.13
N THR A 604 14.73 -0.38 -37.92
CA THR A 604 15.19 -1.04 -36.68
C THR A 604 16.69 -1.31 -36.80
N GLN A 605 17.47 -0.62 -35.96
CA GLN A 605 18.88 -0.91 -35.70
C GLN A 605 18.95 -1.34 -34.24
N GLU A 606 19.49 -2.54 -34.02
CA GLU A 606 20.10 -2.94 -32.75
C GLU A 606 21.58 -2.52 -32.79
N GLU A 607 22.03 -1.95 -31.67
CA GLU A 607 23.38 -1.46 -31.43
C GLU A 607 24.30 -2.65 -31.09
N GLN A 608 25.34 -2.86 -31.90
CA GLN A 608 26.50 -3.69 -31.57
C GLN A 608 27.74 -2.80 -31.54
N GLU A 609 28.43 -2.79 -30.39
CA GLU A 609 29.69 -2.07 -30.17
C GLU A 609 30.78 -2.57 -31.13
N GLN A 610 31.37 -1.64 -31.88
CA GLN A 610 32.64 -1.85 -32.60
C GLN A 610 33.56 -0.63 -32.43
N LEU A 611 34.78 -0.90 -31.94
CA LEU A 611 35.88 0.05 -31.78
C LEU A 611 36.22 0.77 -33.12
N PRO A 612 36.56 2.08 -33.10
CA PRO A 612 36.88 2.80 -34.33
C PRO A 612 38.36 2.78 -34.69
N GLY A 613 38.66 2.35 -35.92
CA GLY A 613 39.86 2.73 -36.68
C GLY A 613 39.72 4.13 -37.29
N PRO A 614 40.81 4.73 -37.80
CA PRO A 614 40.97 6.19 -37.83
C PRO A 614 40.44 6.84 -39.12
N GLY A 615 39.78 7.99 -38.96
CA GLY A 615 39.76 9.03 -40.01
C GLY A 615 38.40 9.53 -40.49
N HIS A 616 37.55 10.09 -39.61
CA HIS A 616 36.54 11.07 -40.03
C HIS A 616 36.56 12.27 -39.08
N THR A 617 36.93 13.43 -39.62
CA THR A 617 36.85 14.72 -38.93
C THR A 617 35.37 15.09 -38.79
N GLU A 618 34.77 14.81 -37.64
CA GLU A 618 33.35 15.15 -37.40
C GLU A 618 33.19 16.68 -37.33
N VAL A 619 32.45 17.31 -38.23
CA VAL A 619 32.24 18.76 -38.21
C VAL A 619 30.92 19.07 -37.50
N CYS A 620 30.84 20.17 -36.74
CA CYS A 620 29.56 20.57 -36.14
C CYS A 620 28.53 20.87 -37.25
N GLN A 621 27.39 20.19 -37.21
CA GLN A 621 26.36 20.33 -38.26
C GLN A 621 25.62 21.68 -38.24
N LEU A 622 25.83 22.52 -37.22
CA LEU A 622 25.18 23.84 -37.11
C LEU A 622 26.13 25.00 -37.49
N CYS A 623 27.30 25.09 -36.85
CA CYS A 623 28.26 26.17 -37.13
C CYS A 623 29.32 25.82 -38.18
N GLN A 624 29.40 24.55 -38.60
CA GLN A 624 30.39 24.04 -39.56
C GLN A 624 31.86 24.28 -39.16
N GLU A 625 32.14 24.62 -37.91
CA GLU A 625 33.52 24.79 -37.43
C GLU A 625 34.20 23.43 -37.26
N GLU A 626 35.39 23.30 -37.84
CA GLU A 626 36.31 22.20 -37.59
C GLU A 626 36.93 22.40 -36.21
N ALA A 627 36.55 21.55 -35.26
CA ALA A 627 37.04 21.66 -33.89
C ALA A 627 38.56 21.45 -33.84
N SER A 628 39.27 22.41 -33.23
CA SER A 628 40.61 22.16 -32.69
C SER A 628 40.54 21.00 -31.69
N ARG A 629 41.63 20.21 -31.59
CA ARG A 629 41.73 18.89 -30.90
C ARG A 629 41.26 18.81 -29.42
N SER A 630 40.72 19.87 -28.84
CA SER A 630 40.38 19.99 -27.41
C SER A 630 38.89 20.23 -27.11
N GLN A 631 38.00 20.34 -28.10
CA GLN A 631 36.55 20.53 -27.85
C GLN A 631 35.76 19.22 -27.96
N ARG A 632 35.04 18.84 -26.89
CA ARG A 632 34.13 17.69 -26.88
C ARG A 632 32.90 17.98 -27.76
N LYS A 633 32.49 17.02 -28.57
CA LYS A 633 31.27 17.11 -29.39
C LYS A 633 30.15 16.32 -28.73
N ASN A 634 28.94 16.83 -28.86
CA ASN A 634 27.74 16.24 -28.29
C ASN A 634 26.79 15.79 -29.41
N THR A 635 26.11 14.68 -29.18
CA THR A 635 25.06 14.19 -30.07
C THR A 635 23.70 14.67 -29.56
N CYS A 636 22.91 15.32 -30.42
CA CYS A 636 21.54 15.71 -30.08
C CYS A 636 20.65 14.47 -30.01
N LYS A 637 20.03 14.21 -28.85
CA LYS A 637 19.15 13.04 -28.67
C LYS A 637 17.81 13.13 -29.39
N ASN A 638 17.43 14.32 -29.87
CA ASN A 638 16.20 14.51 -30.65
C ASN A 638 16.41 14.36 -32.17
N CYS A 639 17.54 14.80 -32.73
CA CYS A 639 17.79 14.73 -34.19
C CYS A 639 18.98 13.86 -34.60
N GLY A 640 19.75 13.32 -33.66
CA GLY A 640 20.91 12.47 -33.90
C GLY A 640 22.16 13.19 -34.44
N GLY A 641 22.09 14.51 -34.68
CA GLY A 641 23.20 15.28 -35.25
C GLY A 641 24.34 15.54 -34.26
N THR A 642 25.54 15.79 -34.78
CA THR A 642 26.75 16.10 -34.01
C THR A 642 26.97 17.61 -33.92
N PHE A 643 27.07 18.13 -32.70
CA PHE A 643 27.15 19.56 -32.43
C PHE A 643 28.30 19.89 -31.46
N CYS A 644 28.90 21.07 -31.60
CA CYS A 644 29.81 21.58 -30.58
C CYS A 644 29.03 21.94 -29.31
N GLU A 645 29.75 22.12 -28.20
CA GLU A 645 29.15 22.47 -26.91
C GLU A 645 28.31 23.75 -26.99
N ALA A 646 28.78 24.78 -27.71
CA ALA A 646 28.04 26.03 -27.90
C ALA A 646 26.72 25.87 -28.71
N CYS A 647 26.63 24.84 -29.56
CA CYS A 647 25.44 24.55 -30.36
C CYS A 647 24.48 23.53 -29.70
N SER A 648 24.84 23.01 -28.52
CA SER A 648 24.10 21.98 -27.77
C SER A 648 24.13 22.24 -26.26
N VAL A 649 23.84 23.48 -25.88
CA VAL A 649 23.96 23.97 -24.49
C VAL A 649 22.83 23.44 -23.61
N HIS A 650 21.66 23.15 -24.20
CA HIS A 650 20.43 22.91 -23.45
C HIS A 650 20.08 21.43 -23.33
N GLU A 651 19.51 21.07 -22.17
CA GLU A 651 18.97 19.76 -21.86
C GLU A 651 17.48 19.89 -21.54
N LEU A 652 16.66 18.98 -22.06
CA LEU A 652 15.21 18.98 -21.82
C LEU A 652 14.66 17.56 -21.88
N PRO A 653 13.61 17.23 -21.11
CA PRO A 653 13.00 15.90 -21.14
C PRO A 653 12.34 15.65 -22.49
N LEU A 654 12.73 14.58 -23.17
CA LEU A 654 12.19 14.22 -24.48
C LEU A 654 11.00 13.27 -24.33
N PRO A 655 10.08 13.18 -25.30
CA PRO A 655 9.02 12.18 -25.28
C PRO A 655 9.53 10.72 -25.16
N SER A 656 10.80 10.50 -25.52
CA SER A 656 11.50 9.22 -25.42
C SER A 656 12.23 8.99 -24.09
N SER A 657 12.35 10.00 -23.20
CA SER A 657 13.05 9.88 -21.91
C SER A 657 12.57 10.95 -20.91
N ILE A 658 12.19 10.51 -19.70
CA ILE A 658 11.82 11.40 -18.59
C ILE A 658 13.01 12.22 -18.07
N ASN A 659 14.24 11.76 -18.31
CA ASN A 659 15.44 12.46 -17.89
C ASN A 659 15.78 13.60 -18.87
N PRO A 660 16.34 14.74 -18.41
CA PRO A 660 16.78 15.80 -19.30
C PRO A 660 17.88 15.30 -20.24
N GLU A 661 17.59 15.31 -21.55
CA GLU A 661 18.52 14.86 -22.57
C GLU A 661 19.07 16.05 -23.36
N ARG A 662 20.34 15.97 -23.74
CA ARG A 662 20.99 17.05 -24.48
C ARG A 662 20.47 17.15 -25.91
N VAL A 663 20.10 18.36 -26.30
CA VAL A 663 19.62 18.66 -27.64
C VAL A 663 20.34 19.86 -28.24
N CYS A 664 20.37 19.94 -29.57
CA CYS A 664 20.87 21.13 -30.24
C CYS A 664 19.93 22.32 -30.07
N ASN A 665 20.48 23.53 -30.14
CA ASN A 665 19.72 24.77 -29.92
C ASN A 665 18.45 24.88 -30.81
N PRO A 666 18.46 24.48 -32.10
CA PRO A 666 17.26 24.45 -32.94
C PRO A 666 16.17 23.48 -32.43
N CYS A 667 16.57 22.29 -31.96
CA CYS A 667 15.62 21.33 -31.39
C CYS A 667 15.04 21.83 -30.08
N HIS A 668 15.86 22.43 -29.22
CA HIS A 668 15.41 23.04 -27.98
C HIS A 668 14.34 24.12 -28.22
N GLN A 669 14.57 25.05 -29.15
CA GLN A 669 13.62 26.12 -29.45
C GLN A 669 12.29 25.57 -29.99
N ARG A 670 12.34 24.53 -30.85
CA ARG A 670 11.14 23.89 -31.41
C ARG A 670 10.34 23.12 -30.34
N LEU A 671 11.03 22.41 -29.45
CA LEU A 671 10.39 21.60 -28.40
C LEU A 671 9.75 22.48 -27.32
N ILE A 672 10.40 23.58 -26.93
CA ILE A 672 9.79 24.57 -26.03
C ILE A 672 8.53 25.19 -26.63
N GLN A 673 8.54 25.53 -27.93
CA GLN A 673 7.34 26.05 -28.60
C GLN A 673 6.21 25.02 -28.59
N GLN A 674 6.50 23.73 -28.80
CA GLN A 674 5.51 22.66 -28.73
C GLN A 674 4.97 22.46 -27.30
N TYR A 675 5.81 22.52 -26.26
CA TYR A 675 5.34 22.45 -24.88
C TYR A 675 4.51 23.66 -24.46
N SER A 676 4.82 24.84 -25.00
CA SER A 676 4.07 26.06 -24.70
C SER A 676 2.72 26.19 -25.43
N SER A 677 2.48 25.36 -26.47
CA SER A 677 1.27 25.40 -27.29
C SER A 677 0.25 24.29 -26.98
N SER A 678 0.52 23.46 -25.96
CA SER A 678 -0.51 22.63 -25.34
C SER A 678 -1.40 23.50 -24.45
N PRO A 679 -2.72 23.61 -24.72
CA PRO A 679 -3.65 24.25 -23.79
C PRO A 679 -3.73 23.40 -22.52
N LEU A 680 -3.55 24.05 -21.36
CA LEU A 680 -3.85 23.54 -20.02
C LEU A 680 -5.31 23.10 -19.90
#